data_AF-A0A6A3SPH4-F1
#
_entry.id   AF-A0A6A3SPH4-F1
#
_cell.length_a   1.000
_cell.length_b   1.000
_cell.length_c   1.000
_cell.angle_alpha   90.00
_cell.angle_beta   90.00
_cell.angle_gamma   90.00
#
_symmetry.space_group_name_H-M   'P 1'
#
loop_
_entity.id
_entity.type
_entity.pdbx_description
1 polymer ?
#
loop_
_entity_poly.entity_id
_entity_poly.type
_entity_poly.pdbx_seq_one_letter_code
_entity_poly.pdbx_strand_id
1 'polypeptide(L)'
;MLLDKNADINKQLPDGATALNIACEHGHFGSVVALVNFGADVEVADDEGYTPLITAAQLGFSDIVQFLVNRGANVHARLPSGSTALITAVWYKRLEAVRILLDNGADINVCGGFHKWPPLTVAYFSGYPDIVQLIYNHVSPVQEEDDDRVESKRLLVEQDTVLPSEIIDQKRRNGDTALRIACEQGKLKLVETLLQSTEVINLPNENGITPLTTAALRGHTDIMKLLLEKGADINRKGGNGNTALVLVCHEITVSADNVLRAVKVLVEYGAELDLDNADGDTALLGAARNGNFDVAALLVNSGASIDRADNIGVTPLMVAAAKGLSELVAFLLERGASVDVEDSDGWSGLMYAARRGSARVTELLLEKGANADKAAIDRSNALGLACTNGHASVVETRLRRGAAVDAVADAETGYTPLMMTAVTGHSELVQMLIKYGASVDLTSSDGCTALILATGNDSVDVVALLLENGANIDHQLWDGGSAFVVACLQGKLNVVKLLVESGASTSFVDPNGYTALDGALQRGHTEVASYLAQLSSRSGFQDSKLNVTNVGIKDANEPESQPEPNNNEEGRNALQIACKAGQVDIALSLLQSGAEVDSRDEEGNTPLIAAVQGGHIDAVKLLLENGSPLDCVNRKGVNALIQGNAAIVQELIEGGADIEFVDKDGDSPLLVAATKGHTDAVKLLIDHGVSVERVNNNGCSALIGAIVQSHIDVVKLLLTKVANVNEKFLAGETALGVACQCGNLPAAQLLVDEGAAVDLASDNGSTPLVMAAEAGHTSVMRLLLEKGASIDSATDTGSTALIFASLNGHFETVKLLLENGAAVDKQIASGSTALAVACEAGHIDIVRLLIESGAGVDFKNQDGRTPLIVEAQSGHAPVVQLLVDHGASIDWVDNQGMSPLAYGAFNGHVDVVKILLEKGADVNQRIVGGETALLAACQGGHVEVARLLVDFGAAVDMTSKTGCTSLMFAAQGGHIELVQLLLDSGASVGLENDAGFTALSSASLSNFVSVVELLLEKGAEVEGPQGVAALAVACELGQWMLLELFSTVARRSKI
;
A
#
# COMPACT_ATOMS: atom_id res chain seq x y z
N MET A 1 -69.25 -17.45 10.65
CA MET A 1 -69.75 -18.19 9.46
C MET A 1 -68.64 -18.77 8.59
N LEU A 2 -67.70 -17.97 8.06
CA LEU A 2 -66.58 -18.51 7.26
C LEU A 2 -65.59 -19.33 8.12
N LEU A 3 -65.27 -18.84 9.32
CA LEU A 3 -64.40 -19.55 10.28
C LEU A 3 -65.05 -20.83 10.81
N ASP A 4 -66.37 -20.83 11.04
CA ASP A 4 -67.14 -22.04 11.41
C ASP A 4 -67.18 -23.10 10.29
N LYS A 5 -66.78 -22.74 9.06
CA LYS A 5 -66.67 -23.63 7.90
C LYS A 5 -65.22 -24.02 7.59
N ASN A 6 -64.31 -23.97 8.57
CA ASN A 6 -62.90 -24.35 8.45
C ASN A 6 -62.10 -23.50 7.44
N ALA A 7 -62.45 -22.22 7.25
CA ALA A 7 -61.56 -21.30 6.53
C ALA A 7 -60.24 -21.14 7.29
N ASP A 8 -59.12 -21.23 6.57
CA ASP A 8 -57.79 -21.01 7.14
C ASP A 8 -57.62 -19.54 7.54
N ILE A 9 -57.63 -19.30 8.86
CA ILE A 9 -57.64 -17.95 9.46
C ILE A 9 -56.31 -17.21 9.30
N ASN A 10 -55.21 -17.95 9.12
CA ASN A 10 -53.86 -17.42 8.96
C ASN A 10 -53.40 -17.49 7.50
N LYS A 11 -54.32 -17.72 6.55
CA LYS A 11 -53.99 -17.74 5.14
C LYS A 11 -53.45 -16.36 4.70
N GLN A 12 -52.21 -16.34 4.25
CA GLN A 12 -51.56 -15.14 3.75
C GLN A 12 -51.97 -14.83 2.30
N LEU A 13 -52.14 -13.54 2.02
CA LEU A 13 -52.21 -12.99 0.66
C LEU A 13 -50.82 -13.03 -0.02
N PRO A 14 -50.73 -12.74 -1.33
CA PRO A 14 -49.44 -12.71 -2.04
C PRO A 14 -48.39 -11.72 -1.52
N ASP A 15 -48.80 -10.75 -0.70
CA ASP A 15 -47.94 -9.78 0.00
C ASP A 15 -47.58 -10.22 1.43
N GLY A 16 -47.93 -11.45 1.81
CA GLY A 16 -47.70 -12.00 3.14
C GLY A 16 -48.73 -11.57 4.18
N ALA A 17 -49.66 -10.66 3.89
CA ALA A 17 -50.61 -10.14 4.87
C ALA A 17 -51.68 -11.18 5.24
N THR A 18 -51.96 -11.36 6.53
CA THR A 18 -53.11 -12.14 7.01
C THR A 18 -54.35 -11.26 7.15
N ALA A 19 -55.53 -11.89 7.32
CA ALA A 19 -56.75 -11.18 7.69
C ALA A 19 -56.59 -10.33 8.97
N LEU A 20 -55.69 -10.73 9.88
CA LEU A 20 -55.39 -10.00 11.11
C LEU A 20 -54.52 -8.76 10.82
N ASN A 21 -53.50 -8.86 9.96
CA ASN A 21 -52.69 -7.70 9.55
C ASN A 21 -53.57 -6.63 8.90
N ILE A 22 -54.44 -7.04 7.97
CA ILE A 22 -55.36 -6.13 7.25
C ILE A 22 -56.36 -5.48 8.21
N ALA A 23 -56.90 -6.25 9.17
CA ALA A 23 -57.80 -5.71 10.18
C ALA A 23 -57.10 -4.69 11.10
N CYS A 24 -55.82 -4.89 11.42
CA CYS A 24 -55.01 -3.95 12.20
C CYS A 24 -54.64 -2.70 11.38
N GLU A 25 -54.32 -2.86 10.09
CA GLU A 25 -54.04 -1.76 9.17
C GLU A 25 -55.25 -0.80 9.01
N HIS A 26 -56.46 -1.36 8.99
CA HIS A 26 -57.69 -0.58 8.83
C HIS A 26 -58.35 -0.16 10.15
N GLY A 27 -57.74 -0.47 11.30
CA GLY A 27 -58.27 -0.08 12.61
C GLY A 27 -59.57 -0.79 13.00
N HIS A 28 -59.88 -1.96 12.42
CA HIS A 28 -61.15 -2.66 12.63
C HIS A 28 -61.15 -3.51 13.91
N PHE A 29 -61.23 -2.85 15.07
CA PHE A 29 -61.13 -3.49 16.39
C PHE A 29 -62.06 -4.70 16.58
N GLY A 30 -63.33 -4.62 16.18
CA GLY A 30 -64.27 -5.74 16.28
C GLY A 30 -63.85 -6.98 15.47
N SER A 31 -63.27 -6.76 14.29
CA SER A 31 -62.71 -7.83 13.45
C SER A 31 -61.44 -8.41 14.06
N VAL A 32 -60.54 -7.57 14.58
CA VAL A 32 -59.34 -8.00 15.31
C VAL A 32 -59.72 -8.92 16.49
N VAL A 33 -60.67 -8.48 17.33
CA VAL A 33 -61.13 -9.27 18.48
C VAL A 33 -61.73 -10.61 18.04
N ALA A 34 -62.56 -10.60 17.00
CA ALA A 34 -63.15 -11.83 16.47
C ALA A 34 -62.06 -12.79 15.94
N LEU A 35 -61.16 -12.32 15.08
CA LEU A 35 -60.10 -13.13 14.49
C LEU A 35 -59.20 -13.76 15.56
N VAL A 36 -58.73 -12.98 16.53
CA VAL A 36 -57.87 -13.48 17.62
C VAL A 36 -58.62 -14.49 18.51
N ASN A 37 -59.91 -14.28 18.79
CA ASN A 37 -60.72 -15.25 19.56
C ASN A 37 -60.97 -16.57 18.83
N PHE A 38 -60.94 -16.56 17.49
CA PHE A 38 -61.03 -17.76 16.66
C PHE A 38 -59.65 -18.41 16.38
N GLY A 39 -58.57 -17.90 16.99
CA GLY A 39 -57.24 -18.50 16.93
C GLY A 39 -56.33 -17.95 15.84
N ALA A 40 -56.55 -16.72 15.36
CA ALA A 40 -55.59 -16.04 14.49
C ALA A 40 -54.25 -15.85 15.22
N ASP A 41 -53.15 -16.11 14.53
CA ASP A 41 -51.80 -15.95 15.07
C ASP A 41 -51.40 -14.46 15.04
N VAL A 42 -51.06 -13.91 16.21
CA VAL A 42 -50.75 -12.48 16.40
C VAL A 42 -49.32 -12.12 15.98
N GLU A 43 -48.48 -13.11 15.69
CA GLU A 43 -47.06 -12.92 15.35
C GLU A 43 -46.76 -13.04 13.85
N VAL A 44 -47.74 -13.43 13.02
CA VAL A 44 -47.51 -13.58 11.57
C VAL A 44 -47.29 -12.20 10.94
N ALA A 45 -46.07 -11.98 10.45
CA ALA A 45 -45.69 -10.78 9.73
C ALA A 45 -46.04 -10.90 8.23
N ASP A 46 -46.23 -9.75 7.58
CA ASP A 46 -46.22 -9.66 6.12
C ASP A 46 -44.80 -9.76 5.55
N ASP A 47 -44.66 -9.72 4.22
CA ASP A 47 -43.36 -9.86 3.54
C ASP A 47 -42.38 -8.72 3.86
N GLU A 48 -42.88 -7.58 4.39
CA GLU A 48 -42.06 -6.46 4.86
C GLU A 48 -41.66 -6.59 6.34
N GLY A 49 -42.11 -7.65 7.01
CA GLY A 49 -41.81 -7.95 8.41
C GLY A 49 -42.75 -7.25 9.41
N TYR A 50 -43.83 -6.61 8.95
CA TYR A 50 -44.78 -5.94 9.83
C TYR A 50 -45.71 -6.95 10.50
N THR A 51 -45.54 -7.13 11.81
CA THR A 51 -46.52 -7.84 12.64
C THR A 51 -47.78 -6.99 12.87
N PRO A 52 -48.94 -7.60 13.17
CA PRO A 52 -50.16 -6.87 13.53
C PRO A 52 -49.94 -5.77 14.59
N LEU A 53 -49.04 -6.02 15.55
CA LEU A 53 -48.66 -5.05 16.59
C LEU A 53 -47.86 -3.86 16.02
N ILE A 54 -46.85 -4.09 15.17
CA ILE A 54 -46.04 -3.02 14.58
C ILE A 54 -46.92 -2.15 13.67
N THR A 55 -47.80 -2.75 12.87
CA THR A 55 -48.76 -2.03 12.01
C THR A 55 -49.69 -1.14 12.83
N ALA A 56 -50.30 -1.69 13.89
CA ALA A 56 -51.18 -0.92 14.77
C ALA A 56 -50.44 0.20 15.52
N ALA A 57 -49.19 -0.03 15.94
CA ALA A 57 -48.35 0.96 16.62
C ALA A 57 -47.92 2.11 15.71
N GLN A 58 -47.55 1.82 14.45
CA GLN A 58 -47.23 2.82 13.42
C GLN A 58 -48.42 3.75 13.13
N LEU A 59 -49.60 3.15 12.95
CA LEU A 59 -50.82 3.87 12.59
C LEU A 59 -51.49 4.54 13.79
N GLY A 60 -51.14 4.15 15.01
CA GLY A 60 -51.59 4.78 16.25
C GLY A 60 -52.92 4.26 16.76
N PHE A 61 -53.32 3.04 16.42
CA PHE A 61 -54.55 2.42 16.92
C PHE A 61 -54.35 1.85 18.33
N SER A 62 -54.31 2.73 19.34
CA SER A 62 -54.03 2.39 20.74
C SER A 62 -54.86 1.23 21.27
N ASP A 63 -56.15 1.17 20.94
CA ASP A 63 -57.05 0.13 21.43
C ASP A 63 -56.68 -1.26 20.88
N ILE A 64 -56.23 -1.32 19.63
CA ILE A 64 -55.72 -2.53 18.97
C ILE A 64 -54.35 -2.89 19.55
N VAL A 65 -53.45 -1.93 19.71
CA VAL A 65 -52.13 -2.13 20.34
C VAL A 65 -52.30 -2.75 21.73
N GLN A 66 -53.14 -2.16 22.58
CA GLN A 66 -53.43 -2.68 23.91
C GLN A 66 -54.01 -4.10 23.88
N PHE A 67 -54.95 -4.37 22.97
CA PHE A 67 -55.57 -5.68 22.87
C PHE A 67 -54.61 -6.76 22.39
N LEU A 68 -53.78 -6.48 21.39
CA LEU A 68 -52.78 -7.42 20.87
C LEU A 68 -51.72 -7.73 21.93
N VAL A 69 -51.22 -6.72 22.63
CA VAL A 69 -50.26 -6.91 23.73
C VAL A 69 -50.87 -7.75 24.86
N ASN A 70 -52.13 -7.49 25.24
CA ASN A 70 -52.85 -8.32 26.22
C ASN A 70 -53.07 -9.78 25.79
N ARG A 71 -52.93 -10.07 24.49
CA ARG A 71 -53.04 -11.42 23.90
C ARG A 71 -51.68 -12.06 23.61
N GLY A 72 -50.59 -11.46 24.11
CA GLY A 72 -49.24 -12.02 24.03
C GLY A 72 -48.44 -11.60 22.80
N ALA A 73 -48.85 -10.53 22.10
CA ALA A 73 -48.08 -10.02 20.97
C ALA A 73 -46.68 -9.55 21.42
N ASN A 74 -45.64 -9.91 20.67
CA ASN A 74 -44.25 -9.62 21.00
C ASN A 74 -43.92 -8.13 20.79
N VAL A 75 -43.84 -7.37 21.89
CA VAL A 75 -43.46 -5.94 21.88
C VAL A 75 -42.04 -5.68 21.35
N HIS A 76 -41.19 -6.70 21.29
CA HIS A 76 -39.82 -6.65 20.79
C HIS A 76 -39.66 -7.20 19.37
N ALA A 77 -40.75 -7.53 18.66
CA ALA A 77 -40.70 -7.90 17.26
C ALA A 77 -39.97 -6.84 16.43
N ARG A 78 -39.17 -7.28 15.45
CA ARG A 78 -38.28 -6.43 14.67
C ARG A 78 -38.60 -6.49 13.18
N LEU A 79 -38.71 -5.31 12.58
CA LEU A 79 -38.64 -5.14 11.14
C LEU A 79 -37.23 -5.49 10.63
N PRO A 80 -37.05 -5.79 9.32
CA PRO A 80 -35.73 -5.93 8.71
C PRO A 80 -34.80 -4.72 8.93
N SER A 81 -35.37 -3.52 9.12
CA SER A 81 -34.65 -2.29 9.48
C SER A 81 -34.16 -2.24 10.94
N GLY A 82 -34.46 -3.25 11.75
CA GLY A 82 -34.20 -3.30 13.19
C GLY A 82 -35.17 -2.47 14.03
N SER A 83 -36.12 -1.76 13.42
CA SER A 83 -37.15 -1.00 14.16
C SER A 83 -38.13 -1.91 14.88
N THR A 84 -38.46 -1.55 16.12
CA THR A 84 -39.52 -2.16 16.92
C THR A 84 -40.82 -1.34 16.82
N ALA A 85 -41.92 -1.90 17.33
CA ALA A 85 -43.19 -1.16 17.46
C ALA A 85 -43.01 0.18 18.20
N LEU A 86 -42.13 0.23 19.21
CA LEU A 86 -41.83 1.44 19.98
C LEU A 86 -41.13 2.51 19.12
N ILE A 87 -40.06 2.14 18.40
CA ILE A 87 -39.32 3.08 17.54
C ILE A 87 -40.24 3.66 16.47
N THR A 88 -41.05 2.81 15.85
CA THR A 88 -41.99 3.23 14.82
C THR A 88 -43.07 4.15 15.41
N ALA A 89 -43.65 3.82 16.56
CA ALA A 89 -44.62 4.70 17.23
C ALA A 89 -44.02 6.08 17.59
N VAL A 90 -42.75 6.13 18.01
CA VAL A 90 -42.05 7.39 18.30
C VAL A 90 -41.81 8.20 17.03
N TRP A 91 -41.31 7.57 15.96
CA TRP A 91 -41.06 8.22 14.67
C TRP A 91 -42.33 8.85 14.09
N TYR A 92 -43.45 8.13 14.20
CA TYR A 92 -44.76 8.58 13.72
C TYR A 92 -45.58 9.35 14.77
N LYS A 93 -44.98 9.71 15.90
CA LYS A 93 -45.54 10.62 16.91
C LYS A 93 -46.84 10.10 17.56
N ARG A 94 -46.90 8.81 17.86
CA ARG A 94 -48.08 8.12 18.42
C ARG A 94 -48.00 8.01 19.94
N LEU A 95 -48.26 9.10 20.66
CA LEU A 95 -48.08 9.20 22.12
C LEU A 95 -48.71 8.03 22.91
N GLU A 96 -49.99 7.73 22.66
CA GLU A 96 -50.69 6.67 23.42
C GLU A 96 -50.22 5.26 23.05
N ALA A 97 -49.82 5.01 21.80
CA ALA A 97 -49.21 3.75 21.42
C ALA A 97 -47.83 3.57 22.07
N VAL A 98 -47.02 4.65 22.13
CA VAL A 98 -45.75 4.68 22.87
C VAL A 98 -45.98 4.35 24.34
N ARG A 99 -46.98 4.96 24.99
CA ARG A 99 -47.33 4.71 26.39
C ARG A 99 -47.63 3.22 26.62
N ILE A 100 -48.54 2.64 25.84
CA ILE A 100 -48.94 1.24 25.97
C ILE A 100 -47.75 0.29 25.77
N LEU A 101 -46.89 0.55 24.79
CA LEU A 101 -45.73 -0.29 24.51
C LEU A 101 -44.72 -0.23 25.67
N LEU A 102 -44.46 0.96 26.21
CA LEU A 102 -43.58 1.15 27.37
C LEU A 102 -44.14 0.48 28.64
N ASP A 103 -45.43 0.66 28.92
CA ASP A 103 -46.12 0.04 30.06
C ASP A 103 -46.07 -1.50 30.00
N ASN A 104 -45.86 -2.07 28.80
CA ASN A 104 -45.76 -3.52 28.57
C ASN A 104 -44.32 -3.99 28.26
N GLY A 105 -43.32 -3.22 28.70
CA GLY A 105 -41.93 -3.66 28.74
C GLY A 105 -41.15 -3.49 27.44
N ALA A 106 -41.62 -2.65 26.50
CA ALA A 106 -40.86 -2.37 25.28
C ALA A 106 -39.47 -1.78 25.60
N ASP A 107 -38.44 -2.36 25.01
CA ASP A 107 -37.05 -1.99 25.30
C ASP A 107 -36.69 -0.63 24.70
N ILE A 108 -36.43 0.33 25.58
CA ILE A 108 -36.04 1.70 25.28
C ILE A 108 -34.60 1.86 24.78
N ASN A 109 -33.76 0.82 24.94
CA ASN A 109 -32.35 0.83 24.56
C ASN A 109 -32.11 0.21 23.18
N VAL A 110 -33.15 -0.36 22.55
CA VAL A 110 -33.04 -0.94 21.21
C VAL A 110 -32.79 0.15 20.19
N CYS A 111 -31.73 -0.01 19.41
CA CYS A 111 -31.44 0.82 18.24
C CYS A 111 -32.06 0.19 16.98
N GLY A 112 -32.76 1.00 16.18
CA GLY A 112 -33.41 0.55 14.94
C GLY A 112 -33.68 1.67 13.94
N GLY A 113 -34.14 1.31 12.73
CA GLY A 113 -34.45 2.23 11.63
C GLY A 113 -33.22 2.63 10.81
N PHE A 114 -33.42 3.49 9.79
CA PHE A 114 -32.36 3.88 8.83
C PHE A 114 -31.11 4.49 9.50
N HIS A 115 -31.27 5.09 10.68
CA HIS A 115 -30.17 5.71 11.43
C HIS A 115 -29.71 4.93 12.67
N LYS A 116 -30.25 3.72 12.92
CA LYS A 116 -29.99 2.91 14.13
C LYS A 116 -30.13 3.73 15.42
N TRP A 117 -31.17 4.56 15.50
CA TRP A 117 -31.41 5.43 16.65
C TRP A 117 -32.17 4.69 17.75
N PRO A 118 -31.84 4.92 19.04
CA PRO A 118 -32.73 4.52 20.12
C PRO A 118 -33.99 5.41 20.14
N PRO A 119 -35.13 4.92 20.68
CA PRO A 119 -36.38 5.66 20.80
C PRO A 119 -36.22 7.11 21.29
N LEU A 120 -35.38 7.36 22.29
CA LEU A 120 -35.15 8.70 22.83
C LEU A 120 -34.53 9.67 21.80
N THR A 121 -33.55 9.22 21.02
CA THR A 121 -32.91 10.04 19.97
C THR A 121 -33.88 10.33 18.82
N VAL A 122 -34.72 9.35 18.45
CA VAL A 122 -35.78 9.58 17.47
C VAL A 122 -36.77 10.64 17.96
N ALA A 123 -37.11 10.63 19.26
CA ALA A 123 -38.00 11.62 19.86
C ALA A 123 -37.42 13.04 19.84
N TYR A 124 -36.11 13.19 20.11
CA TYR A 124 -35.41 14.47 20.01
C TYR A 124 -35.37 15.01 18.58
N PHE A 125 -35.00 14.17 17.61
CA PHE A 125 -35.00 14.55 16.20
C PHE A 125 -36.40 14.95 15.71
N SER A 126 -37.42 14.25 16.18
CA SER A 126 -38.82 14.51 15.82
C SER A 126 -39.39 15.77 16.48
N GLY A 127 -38.77 16.25 17.57
CA GLY A 127 -39.11 17.51 18.24
C GLY A 127 -40.36 17.48 19.13
N TYR A 128 -40.64 16.36 19.82
CA TYR A 128 -41.84 16.19 20.66
C TYR A 128 -41.51 16.00 22.15
N PRO A 129 -41.62 17.06 22.98
CA PRO A 129 -41.25 17.01 24.40
C PRO A 129 -42.02 15.96 25.22
N ASP A 130 -43.30 15.75 24.93
CA ASP A 130 -44.14 14.81 25.69
C ASP A 130 -43.70 13.35 25.50
N ILE A 131 -43.25 12.99 24.30
CA ILE A 131 -42.73 11.64 24.00
C ILE A 131 -41.35 11.46 24.61
N VAL A 132 -40.50 12.51 24.59
CA VAL A 132 -39.20 12.51 25.27
C VAL A 132 -39.40 12.23 26.78
N GLN A 133 -40.32 12.95 27.43
CA GLN A 133 -40.65 12.75 28.84
C GLN A 133 -41.22 11.36 29.14
N LEU A 134 -42.08 10.86 28.26
CA LEU A 134 -42.72 9.56 28.44
C LEU A 134 -41.72 8.39 28.37
N ILE A 135 -40.79 8.41 27.42
CA ILE A 135 -39.72 7.40 27.30
C ILE A 135 -38.78 7.49 28.51
N TYR A 136 -38.46 8.71 28.96
CA TYR A 136 -37.58 8.93 30.09
C TYR A 136 -38.09 8.30 31.40
N ASN A 137 -39.40 8.41 31.67
CA ASN A 137 -40.01 7.82 32.87
C ASN A 137 -39.86 6.30 32.97
N HIS A 138 -39.51 5.62 31.87
CA HIS A 138 -39.32 4.17 31.79
C HIS A 138 -37.84 3.73 31.84
N VAL A 139 -36.91 4.66 32.10
CA VAL A 139 -35.45 4.41 32.14
C VAL A 139 -34.95 3.86 33.50
N SER A 140 -35.79 3.66 34.54
CA SER A 140 -35.33 3.16 35.86
C SER A 140 -36.13 1.96 36.39
N PRO A 141 -35.44 0.87 36.83
CA PRO A 141 -34.98 0.78 38.22
C PRO A 141 -33.52 0.30 38.37
N VAL A 142 -32.72 1.03 39.15
CA VAL A 142 -31.49 0.50 39.77
C VAL A 142 -31.90 -0.19 41.06
N GLN A 143 -31.57 -1.48 41.18
CA GLN A 143 -31.66 -2.23 42.43
C GLN A 143 -30.51 -1.77 43.34
N GLU A 144 -30.83 -1.05 44.41
CA GLU A 144 -29.97 -0.98 45.60
C GLU A 144 -30.32 -2.18 46.50
N GLU A 145 -29.35 -3.05 46.74
CA GLU A 145 -29.34 -3.94 47.89
C GLU A 145 -29.05 -3.09 49.14
N ASP A 146 -30.05 -2.88 50.00
CA ASP A 146 -30.01 -3.36 51.39
C ASP A 146 -31.20 -2.86 52.23
N ASP A 147 -31.80 -3.83 52.90
CA ASP A 147 -32.52 -3.85 54.18
C ASP A 147 -33.46 -2.69 54.64
N ASP A 148 -34.70 -3.12 54.90
CA ASP A 148 -35.66 -2.67 55.91
C ASP A 148 -36.34 -1.27 55.90
N ARG A 149 -37.68 -1.35 55.77
CA ARG A 149 -38.76 -0.51 56.35
C ARG A 149 -39.07 0.86 55.74
N VAL A 150 -40.11 0.81 54.89
CA VAL A 150 -41.42 1.50 55.04
C VAL A 150 -41.43 2.82 55.83
N GLU A 151 -41.73 3.94 55.17
CA GLU A 151 -43.02 4.61 55.37
C GLU A 151 -43.29 5.69 54.31
N SER A 152 -44.51 5.67 53.77
CA SER A 152 -45.26 6.85 53.30
C SER A 152 -45.00 7.43 51.89
N LYS A 153 -45.62 6.76 50.91
CA LYS A 153 -46.41 7.44 49.89
C LYS A 153 -47.33 8.51 50.53
N ARG A 154 -47.12 9.78 50.19
CA ARG A 154 -48.13 10.82 49.86
C ARG A 154 -47.64 12.20 50.29
N LEU A 155 -47.01 12.94 49.37
CA LEU A 155 -47.14 14.39 49.18
C LEU A 155 -46.22 14.81 48.02
N LEU A 156 -46.70 14.66 46.78
CA LEU A 156 -46.14 15.35 45.62
C LEU A 156 -47.29 15.97 44.83
N VAL A 157 -47.73 17.12 45.32
CA VAL A 157 -48.25 18.21 44.49
C VAL A 157 -47.17 19.27 44.58
N GLU A 158 -46.73 19.77 43.42
CA GLU A 158 -45.78 20.86 43.22
C GLU A 158 -44.36 20.64 43.75
N GLN A 159 -43.44 20.23 42.86
CA GLN A 159 -42.08 20.78 42.82
C GLN A 159 -41.35 20.34 41.55
N ASP A 160 -40.65 21.30 40.94
CA ASP A 160 -39.76 21.19 39.80
C ASP A 160 -38.83 19.98 39.92
N THR A 161 -39.07 18.94 39.11
CA THR A 161 -38.19 17.77 39.05
C THR A 161 -37.00 18.07 38.14
N VAL A 162 -35.89 18.41 38.78
CA VAL A 162 -34.55 18.54 38.22
C VAL A 162 -34.11 17.22 37.56
N LEU A 163 -33.65 17.28 36.30
CA LEU A 163 -33.24 16.12 35.50
C LEU A 163 -31.72 15.86 35.62
N PRO A 164 -31.27 14.63 35.95
CA PRO A 164 -29.85 14.25 35.96
C PRO A 164 -29.18 14.23 34.57
N SER A 165 -27.95 14.76 34.47
CA SER A 165 -27.15 14.96 33.24
C SER A 165 -26.66 13.67 32.56
N GLU A 166 -26.41 12.62 33.34
CA GLU A 166 -25.67 11.41 32.90
C GLU A 166 -26.42 10.54 31.87
N ILE A 167 -27.74 10.71 31.74
CA ILE A 167 -28.59 9.92 30.83
C ILE A 167 -28.86 10.65 29.51
N ILE A 168 -28.80 11.99 29.51
CA ILE A 168 -29.38 12.84 28.45
C ILE A 168 -28.55 12.85 27.17
N ASP A 169 -27.23 12.70 27.27
CA ASP A 169 -26.32 13.04 26.18
C ASP A 169 -25.21 12.02 25.92
N GLN A 170 -25.59 10.74 25.95
CA GLN A 170 -24.69 9.70 25.50
C GLN A 170 -24.47 9.83 23.98
N LYS A 171 -23.20 9.94 23.57
CA LYS A 171 -22.74 9.99 22.18
C LYS A 171 -23.25 8.75 21.43
N ARG A 172 -24.35 8.85 20.67
CA ARG A 172 -24.96 7.67 20.03
C ARG A 172 -25.07 7.73 18.50
N ARG A 173 -24.63 8.81 17.84
CA ARG A 173 -24.32 8.84 16.39
C ARG A 173 -23.13 9.73 16.12
N ASN A 174 -22.07 9.23 15.51
CA ASN A 174 -20.91 10.03 15.10
C ASN A 174 -20.37 10.99 16.21
N GLY A 175 -20.52 10.60 17.48
CA GLY A 175 -20.20 11.46 18.63
C GLY A 175 -21.13 12.65 18.90
N ASP A 176 -22.23 12.83 18.16
CA ASP A 176 -23.14 13.99 18.27
C ASP A 176 -24.05 13.98 19.50
N THR A 177 -24.33 15.18 19.97
CA THR A 177 -25.16 15.49 21.15
C THR A 177 -26.50 16.09 20.75
N ALA A 178 -27.54 15.86 21.55
CA ALA A 178 -28.87 16.45 21.30
C ALA A 178 -28.81 17.98 21.28
N LEU A 179 -27.93 18.55 22.12
CA LEU A 179 -27.66 19.98 22.19
C LEU A 179 -27.05 20.52 20.89
N ARG A 180 -26.04 19.85 20.31
CA ARG A 180 -25.39 20.31 19.08
C ARG A 180 -26.37 20.32 17.89
N ILE A 181 -27.22 19.31 17.78
CA ILE A 181 -28.26 19.24 16.73
C ILE A 181 -29.28 20.38 16.89
N ALA A 182 -29.69 20.69 18.12
CA ALA A 182 -30.58 21.82 18.39
C ALA A 182 -29.93 23.18 18.04
N CYS A 183 -28.63 23.34 18.32
CA CYS A 183 -27.85 24.51 17.92
C CYS A 183 -27.71 24.62 16.40
N GLU A 184 -27.49 23.52 15.68
CA GLU A 184 -27.42 23.48 14.22
C GLU A 184 -28.74 23.93 13.56
N GLN A 185 -29.88 23.55 14.14
CA GLN A 185 -31.21 23.88 13.63
C GLN A 185 -31.72 25.26 14.04
N GLY A 186 -30.98 26.02 14.86
CA GLY A 186 -31.41 27.33 15.33
C GLY A 186 -32.60 27.31 16.30
N LYS A 187 -32.84 26.20 17.02
CA LYS A 187 -34.03 26.03 17.89
C LYS A 187 -33.78 26.53 19.31
N LEU A 188 -33.81 27.85 19.51
CA LEU A 188 -33.49 28.50 20.79
C LEU A 188 -34.19 27.89 22.02
N LYS A 189 -35.52 27.72 21.99
CA LYS A 189 -36.28 27.14 23.13
C LYS A 189 -35.87 25.70 23.47
N LEU A 190 -35.50 24.92 22.46
CA LEU A 190 -35.03 23.55 22.67
C LEU A 190 -33.63 23.56 23.29
N VAL A 191 -32.76 24.46 22.82
CA VAL A 191 -31.44 24.70 23.41
C VAL A 191 -31.58 25.14 24.87
N GLU A 192 -32.47 26.09 25.20
CA GLU A 192 -32.77 26.50 26.59
C GLU A 192 -33.19 25.32 27.47
N THR A 193 -34.04 24.44 26.93
CA THR A 193 -34.53 23.26 27.67
C THR A 193 -33.42 22.24 27.91
N LEU A 194 -32.51 22.05 26.93
CA LEU A 194 -31.40 21.10 27.02
C LEU A 194 -30.23 21.61 27.88
N LEU A 195 -30.09 22.92 28.06
CA LEU A 195 -29.01 23.57 28.82
C LEU A 195 -29.19 23.57 30.36
N GLN A 196 -29.81 22.53 30.92
CA GLN A 196 -30.05 22.41 32.36
C GLN A 196 -28.89 21.76 33.13
N SER A 197 -27.92 21.13 32.45
CA SER A 197 -26.68 20.62 33.04
C SER A 197 -25.43 21.11 32.30
N THR A 198 -24.42 21.54 33.05
CA THR A 198 -23.18 22.15 32.55
C THR A 198 -22.20 21.18 31.89
N GLU A 199 -22.37 19.87 32.07
CA GLU A 199 -21.43 18.86 31.56
C GLU A 199 -21.49 18.69 30.03
N VAL A 200 -22.60 19.05 29.40
CA VAL A 200 -22.87 18.80 27.97
C VAL A 200 -22.50 19.96 27.05
N ILE A 201 -22.42 21.18 27.58
CA ILE A 201 -22.33 22.42 26.78
C ILE A 201 -21.10 22.50 25.87
N ASN A 202 -20.03 21.80 26.26
CA ASN A 202 -18.73 21.78 25.57
C ASN A 202 -18.41 20.45 24.89
N LEU A 203 -19.34 19.48 24.90
CA LEU A 203 -19.10 18.16 24.30
C LEU A 203 -19.04 18.28 22.77
N PRO A 204 -17.89 17.95 22.14
CA PRO A 204 -17.77 17.97 20.70
C PRO A 204 -18.25 16.65 20.09
N ASN A 205 -18.63 16.72 18.80
CA ASN A 205 -18.82 15.53 17.97
C ASN A 205 -17.48 14.88 17.56
N GLU A 206 -17.53 13.82 16.75
CA GLU A 206 -16.31 13.13 16.25
C GLU A 206 -15.35 14.05 15.50
N ASN A 207 -15.84 15.12 14.88
CA ASN A 207 -15.00 16.11 14.17
C ASN A 207 -14.46 17.20 15.11
N GLY A 208 -14.71 17.10 16.41
CA GLY A 208 -14.30 18.12 17.38
C GLY A 208 -15.18 19.38 17.38
N ILE A 209 -16.33 19.37 16.70
CA ILE A 209 -17.24 20.52 16.58
C ILE A 209 -18.19 20.55 17.79
N THR A 210 -18.14 21.64 18.54
CA THR A 210 -18.97 21.93 19.73
C THR A 210 -20.33 22.57 19.37
N PRO A 211 -21.28 22.63 20.31
CA PRO A 211 -22.51 23.41 20.13
C PRO A 211 -22.25 24.89 19.80
N LEU A 212 -21.26 25.51 20.46
CA LEU A 212 -20.90 26.92 20.22
C LEU A 212 -20.33 27.14 18.81
N THR A 213 -19.37 26.31 18.39
CA THR A 213 -18.79 26.38 17.03
C THR A 213 -19.86 26.17 15.96
N THR A 214 -20.77 25.22 16.17
CA THR A 214 -21.92 24.98 15.28
C THR A 214 -22.81 26.22 15.16
N ALA A 215 -23.19 26.82 16.29
CA ALA A 215 -24.01 28.03 16.29
C ALA A 215 -23.28 29.22 15.62
N ALA A 216 -21.97 29.33 15.80
CA ALA A 216 -21.13 30.37 15.20
C ALA A 216 -21.03 30.22 13.68
N LEU A 217 -20.80 29.01 13.15
CA LEU A 217 -20.81 28.73 11.72
C LEU A 217 -22.15 29.03 11.04
N ARG A 218 -23.26 28.77 11.74
CA ARG A 218 -24.61 29.04 11.24
C ARG A 218 -25.07 30.49 11.47
N GLY A 219 -24.26 31.32 12.13
CA GLY A 219 -24.58 32.72 12.43
C GLY A 219 -25.74 32.90 13.42
N HIS A 220 -26.02 31.91 14.28
CA HIS A 220 -27.12 31.95 15.25
C HIS A 220 -26.70 32.69 16.52
N THR A 221 -26.58 34.01 16.43
CA THR A 221 -26.02 34.87 17.49
C THR A 221 -26.73 34.75 18.84
N ASP A 222 -28.05 34.60 18.86
CA ASP A 222 -28.82 34.48 20.11
C ASP A 222 -28.51 33.17 20.84
N ILE A 223 -28.29 32.09 20.08
CA ILE A 223 -27.87 30.79 20.62
C ILE A 223 -26.42 30.88 21.10
N MET A 224 -25.53 31.56 20.36
CA MET A 224 -24.15 31.78 20.80
C MET A 224 -24.10 32.52 22.15
N LYS A 225 -24.85 33.61 22.29
CA LYS A 225 -24.94 34.38 23.55
C LYS A 225 -25.44 33.51 24.69
N LEU A 226 -26.53 32.77 24.47
CA LEU A 226 -27.08 31.85 25.47
C LEU A 226 -26.05 30.79 25.90
N LEU A 227 -25.33 30.18 24.95
CA LEU A 227 -24.31 29.17 25.25
C LEU A 227 -23.16 29.78 26.07
N LEU A 228 -22.67 30.96 25.69
CA LEU A 228 -21.58 31.65 26.38
C LEU A 228 -22.00 32.06 27.81
N GLU A 229 -23.21 32.59 27.98
CA GLU A 229 -23.78 32.92 29.30
C GLU A 229 -23.92 31.70 30.23
N LYS A 230 -24.11 30.51 29.64
CA LYS A 230 -24.25 29.24 30.35
C LYS A 230 -22.92 28.50 30.55
N GLY A 231 -21.78 29.12 30.21
CA GLY A 231 -20.44 28.58 30.46
C GLY A 231 -19.85 27.75 29.32
N ALA A 232 -20.28 27.98 28.07
CA ALA A 232 -19.58 27.43 26.91
C ALA A 232 -18.15 27.98 26.86
N ASP A 233 -17.17 27.10 26.68
CA ASP A 233 -15.77 27.45 26.56
C ASP A 233 -15.52 28.08 25.19
N ILE A 234 -15.38 29.41 25.19
CA ILE A 234 -15.20 30.24 24.00
C ILE A 234 -13.89 29.94 23.24
N ASN A 235 -12.88 29.47 23.97
CA ASN A 235 -11.52 29.23 23.45
C ASN A 235 -11.24 27.74 23.25
N ARG A 236 -12.24 26.87 23.41
CA ARG A 236 -12.10 25.43 23.21
C ARG A 236 -11.62 25.11 21.79
N LYS A 237 -10.48 24.44 21.69
CA LYS A 237 -9.96 23.92 20.41
C LYS A 237 -10.66 22.61 20.04
N GLY A 238 -11.10 22.52 18.79
CA GLY A 238 -11.64 21.30 18.19
C GLY A 238 -10.54 20.31 17.77
N GLY A 239 -10.91 19.24 17.04
CA GLY A 239 -9.99 18.17 16.65
C GLY A 239 -8.86 18.60 15.71
N ASN A 240 -9.07 19.68 14.95
CA ASN A 240 -8.07 20.32 14.08
C ASN A 240 -7.42 21.56 14.73
N GLY A 241 -7.57 21.74 16.04
CA GLY A 241 -7.03 22.89 16.77
C GLY A 241 -7.82 24.19 16.60
N ASN A 242 -8.84 24.25 15.75
CA ASN A 242 -9.62 25.48 15.56
C ASN A 242 -10.45 25.83 16.79
N THR A 243 -10.43 27.10 17.21
CA THR A 243 -11.45 27.68 18.10
C THR A 243 -12.67 28.11 17.29
N ALA A 244 -13.78 28.46 17.96
CA ALA A 244 -14.95 29.04 17.27
C ALA A 244 -14.59 30.29 16.46
N LEU A 245 -13.65 31.10 16.95
CA LEU A 245 -13.21 32.32 16.28
C LEU A 245 -12.39 32.01 15.03
N VAL A 246 -11.39 31.13 15.13
CA VAL A 246 -10.53 30.75 13.99
C VAL A 246 -11.37 30.07 12.89
N LEU A 247 -12.21 29.10 13.28
CA LEU A 247 -13.04 28.33 12.36
C LEU A 247 -13.95 29.22 11.50
N VAL A 248 -14.62 30.19 12.13
CA VAL A 248 -15.55 31.10 11.43
C VAL A 248 -14.81 32.06 10.49
N CYS A 249 -13.59 32.47 10.84
CA CYS A 249 -12.77 33.31 9.97
C CYS A 249 -12.18 32.56 8.75
N HIS A 250 -11.99 31.25 8.85
CA HIS A 250 -11.45 30.40 7.76
C HIS A 250 -12.51 29.89 6.79
N GLU A 251 -13.72 29.61 7.26
CA GLU A 251 -14.75 28.93 6.46
C GLU A 251 -15.35 29.82 5.36
N ILE A 252 -15.16 29.40 4.09
CA ILE A 252 -15.66 30.10 2.89
C ILE A 252 -17.18 29.93 2.72
N THR A 253 -17.76 28.89 3.32
CA THR A 253 -19.17 28.50 3.15
C THR A 253 -20.15 29.41 3.87
N VAL A 254 -19.68 30.30 4.75
CA VAL A 254 -20.49 31.21 5.54
C VAL A 254 -20.54 32.58 4.86
N SER A 255 -21.73 33.18 4.75
CA SER A 255 -21.85 34.55 4.23
C SER A 255 -21.03 35.53 5.08
N ALA A 256 -20.31 36.46 4.45
CA ALA A 256 -19.45 37.43 5.15
C ALA A 256 -20.15 38.22 6.27
N ASP A 257 -21.45 38.50 6.13
CA ASP A 257 -22.27 39.14 7.18
C ASP A 257 -22.47 38.25 8.40
N ASN A 258 -22.73 36.94 8.21
CA ASN A 258 -22.82 35.98 9.31
C ASN A 258 -21.47 35.80 10.02
N VAL A 259 -20.36 35.74 9.26
CA VAL A 259 -18.99 35.71 9.81
C VAL A 259 -18.77 36.94 10.69
N LEU A 260 -19.05 38.14 10.18
CA LEU A 260 -18.86 39.38 10.92
C LEU A 260 -19.72 39.45 12.20
N ARG A 261 -20.98 38.99 12.15
CA ARG A 261 -21.86 38.94 13.33
C ARG A 261 -21.38 37.94 14.38
N ALA A 262 -20.96 36.76 13.96
CA ALA A 262 -20.43 35.74 14.86
C ALA A 262 -19.11 36.19 15.52
N VAL A 263 -18.18 36.75 14.72
CA VAL A 263 -16.91 37.31 15.22
C VAL A 263 -17.17 38.44 16.23
N LYS A 264 -18.11 39.34 15.96
CA LYS A 264 -18.50 40.40 16.92
C LYS A 264 -18.91 39.82 18.28
N VAL A 265 -19.80 38.83 18.29
CA VAL A 265 -20.25 38.18 19.54
C VAL A 265 -19.07 37.51 20.25
N LEU A 266 -18.21 36.79 19.54
CA LEU A 266 -17.07 36.11 20.15
C LEU A 266 -16.07 37.10 20.77
N VAL A 267 -15.75 38.18 20.06
CA VAL A 267 -14.86 39.25 20.57
C VAL A 267 -15.49 39.97 21.77
N GLU A 268 -16.79 40.29 21.72
CA GLU A 268 -17.52 40.92 22.82
C GLU A 268 -17.50 40.08 24.12
N TYR A 269 -17.55 38.76 24.00
CA TYR A 269 -17.50 37.82 25.13
C TYR A 269 -16.07 37.41 25.52
N GLY A 270 -15.04 38.03 24.94
CA GLY A 270 -13.65 37.87 25.37
C GLY A 270 -12.91 36.67 24.76
N ALA A 271 -13.22 36.30 23.51
CA ALA A 271 -12.44 35.29 22.79
C ALA A 271 -10.96 35.71 22.67
N GLU A 272 -10.05 34.76 22.91
CA GLU A 272 -8.62 35.01 22.71
C GLU A 272 -8.32 35.08 21.20
N LEU A 273 -7.81 36.23 20.74
CA LEU A 273 -7.70 36.55 19.32
C LEU A 273 -6.52 35.87 18.62
N ASP A 274 -5.47 35.54 19.38
CA ASP A 274 -4.19 35.04 18.87
C ASP A 274 -4.02 33.52 19.02
N LEU A 275 -5.09 32.81 19.41
CA LEU A 275 -5.10 31.35 19.36
C LEU A 275 -5.08 30.88 17.91
N ASP A 276 -4.21 29.91 17.65
CA ASP A 276 -4.00 29.31 16.34
C ASP A 276 -4.61 27.89 16.24
N ASN A 277 -4.79 27.43 15.01
CA ASN A 277 -5.15 26.04 14.74
C ASN A 277 -3.90 25.16 14.54
N ALA A 278 -4.09 23.90 14.11
CA ALA A 278 -2.99 22.98 13.86
C ALA A 278 -1.97 23.47 12.81
N ASP A 279 -2.40 24.32 11.87
CA ASP A 279 -1.55 24.91 10.82
C ASP A 279 -0.86 26.21 11.27
N GLY A 280 -1.13 26.67 12.50
CA GLY A 280 -0.64 27.96 13.01
C GLY A 280 -1.52 29.16 12.61
N ASP A 281 -2.64 28.92 11.92
CA ASP A 281 -3.51 29.99 11.46
C ASP A 281 -4.29 30.65 12.60
N THR A 282 -4.15 31.96 12.73
CA THR A 282 -4.97 32.80 13.59
C THR A 282 -6.24 33.25 12.89
N ALA A 283 -7.19 33.81 13.65
CA ALA A 283 -8.40 34.41 13.10
C ALA A 283 -8.11 35.55 12.11
N LEU A 284 -7.03 36.32 12.34
CA LEU A 284 -6.60 37.39 11.45
C LEU A 284 -6.05 36.86 10.13
N LEU A 285 -5.26 35.77 10.17
CA LEU A 285 -4.79 35.07 8.97
C LEU A 285 -5.96 34.53 8.16
N GLY A 286 -6.97 33.92 8.80
CA GLY A 286 -8.19 33.47 8.14
C GLY A 286 -8.95 34.60 7.44
N ALA A 287 -9.12 35.73 8.14
CA ALA A 287 -9.76 36.91 7.56
C ALA A 287 -8.98 37.45 6.35
N ALA A 288 -7.64 37.50 6.40
CA ALA A 288 -6.80 37.92 5.29
C ALA A 288 -6.85 36.93 4.11
N ARG A 289 -6.84 35.61 4.38
CA ARG A 289 -6.96 34.54 3.36
C ARG A 289 -8.31 34.63 2.65
N ASN A 290 -9.38 34.97 3.36
CA ASN A 290 -10.70 35.16 2.77
C ASN A 290 -10.94 36.56 2.19
N GLY A 291 -10.00 37.49 2.36
CA GLY A 291 -10.12 38.86 1.87
C GLY A 291 -11.20 39.69 2.59
N ASN A 292 -11.59 39.30 3.80
CA ASN A 292 -12.62 39.95 4.59
C ASN A 292 -12.05 41.14 5.37
N PHE A 293 -11.95 42.30 4.71
CA PHE A 293 -11.40 43.52 5.30
C PHE A 293 -12.08 43.90 6.62
N ASP A 294 -13.42 43.89 6.69
CA ASP A 294 -14.16 44.30 7.89
C ASP A 294 -13.86 43.42 9.10
N VAL A 295 -13.69 42.11 8.88
CA VAL A 295 -13.36 41.15 9.93
C VAL A 295 -11.91 41.35 10.38
N ALA A 296 -10.97 41.49 9.43
CA ALA A 296 -9.56 41.76 9.74
C ALA A 296 -9.40 43.08 10.51
N ALA A 297 -10.09 44.14 10.07
CA ALA A 297 -10.08 45.44 10.74
C ALA A 297 -10.66 45.35 12.15
N LEU A 298 -11.76 44.62 12.34
CA LEU A 298 -12.34 44.40 13.67
C LEU A 298 -11.38 43.66 14.61
N LEU A 299 -10.73 42.59 14.13
CA LEU A 299 -9.78 41.81 14.92
C LEU A 299 -8.57 42.65 15.34
N VAL A 300 -7.95 43.38 14.39
CA VAL A 300 -6.80 44.26 14.67
C VAL A 300 -7.18 45.37 15.65
N ASN A 301 -8.34 46.02 15.45
CA ASN A 301 -8.81 47.06 16.37
C ASN A 301 -9.18 46.52 17.77
N SER A 302 -9.44 45.22 17.88
CA SER A 302 -9.72 44.54 19.15
C SER A 302 -8.47 43.99 19.82
N GLY A 303 -7.29 44.18 19.23
CA GLY A 303 -5.99 43.83 19.82
C GLY A 303 -5.35 42.53 19.30
N ALA A 304 -5.79 42.00 18.16
CA ALA A 304 -5.12 40.85 17.55
C ALA A 304 -3.68 41.20 17.14
N SER A 305 -2.74 40.27 17.35
CA SER A 305 -1.34 40.41 17.01
C SER A 305 -1.15 40.46 15.49
N ILE A 306 -0.76 41.63 14.97
CA ILE A 306 -0.72 41.94 13.53
C ILE A 306 0.29 41.08 12.77
N ASP A 307 1.46 40.81 13.37
CA ASP A 307 2.56 40.07 12.75
C ASP A 307 2.58 38.57 13.14
N ARG A 308 1.51 38.07 13.77
CA ARG A 308 1.44 36.65 14.16
C ARG A 308 1.35 35.78 12.91
N ALA A 309 2.43 35.05 12.65
CA ALA A 309 2.56 34.15 11.52
C ALA A 309 2.02 32.74 11.81
N ASP A 310 1.70 32.01 10.73
CA ASP A 310 1.41 30.56 10.77
C ASP A 310 2.68 29.71 10.92
N ASN A 311 2.54 28.38 10.89
CA ASN A 311 3.66 27.46 11.14
C ASN A 311 4.77 27.54 10.08
N ILE A 312 4.49 28.08 8.90
CA ILE A 312 5.47 28.31 7.84
C ILE A 312 5.99 29.75 7.86
N GLY A 313 5.61 30.58 8.84
CA GLY A 313 6.09 31.96 8.96
C GLY A 313 5.33 32.96 8.09
N VAL A 314 4.21 32.58 7.47
CA VAL A 314 3.41 33.49 6.64
C VAL A 314 2.55 34.41 7.52
N THR A 315 2.68 35.72 7.32
CA THR A 315 1.94 36.77 8.05
C THR A 315 0.68 37.23 7.33
N PRO A 316 -0.29 37.88 8.03
CA PRO A 316 -1.44 38.51 7.39
C PRO A 316 -1.07 39.50 6.28
N LEU A 317 0.05 40.22 6.43
CA LEU A 317 0.56 41.14 5.43
C LEU A 317 1.00 40.41 4.15
N MET A 318 1.70 39.28 4.27
CA MET A 318 2.11 38.46 3.12
C MET A 318 0.89 37.89 2.38
N VAL A 319 -0.11 37.39 3.09
CA VAL A 319 -1.36 36.89 2.49
C VAL A 319 -2.08 38.01 1.73
N ALA A 320 -2.21 39.19 2.36
CA ALA A 320 -2.83 40.35 1.73
C ALA A 320 -2.04 40.80 0.49
N ALA A 321 -0.71 40.74 0.54
CA ALA A 321 0.15 41.08 -0.58
C ALA A 321 0.02 40.09 -1.75
N ALA A 322 -0.01 38.78 -1.46
CA ALA A 322 -0.20 37.73 -2.45
C ALA A 322 -1.58 37.80 -3.16
N LYS A 323 -2.60 38.31 -2.45
CA LYS A 323 -3.95 38.50 -2.99
C LYS A 323 -4.17 39.86 -3.64
N GLY A 324 -3.20 40.77 -3.59
CA GLY A 324 -3.34 42.11 -4.16
C GLY A 324 -4.30 43.02 -3.38
N LEU A 325 -4.57 42.72 -2.10
CA LEU A 325 -5.53 43.45 -1.26
C LEU A 325 -4.94 44.76 -0.74
N SER A 326 -4.77 45.75 -1.63
CA SER A 326 -4.07 46.99 -1.33
C SER A 326 -4.64 47.76 -0.13
N GLU A 327 -5.95 47.72 0.08
CA GLU A 327 -6.60 48.37 1.24
C GLU A 327 -6.23 47.69 2.56
N LEU A 328 -6.21 46.35 2.58
CA LEU A 328 -5.80 45.58 3.75
C LEU A 328 -4.30 45.73 4.02
N VAL A 329 -3.47 45.71 2.97
CA VAL A 329 -2.01 45.96 3.09
C VAL A 329 -1.75 47.34 3.69
N ALA A 330 -2.42 48.38 3.18
CA ALA A 330 -2.28 49.74 3.71
C ALA A 330 -2.71 49.81 5.18
N PHE A 331 -3.86 49.24 5.52
CA PHE A 331 -4.39 49.22 6.88
C PHE A 331 -3.45 48.48 7.85
N LEU A 332 -2.93 47.31 7.49
CA LEU A 332 -2.00 46.55 8.36
C LEU A 332 -0.69 47.34 8.60
N LEU A 333 -0.11 47.92 7.54
CA LEU A 333 1.11 48.73 7.66
C LEU A 333 0.89 50.00 8.51
N GLU A 334 -0.27 50.66 8.37
CA GLU A 334 -0.64 51.81 9.21
C GLU A 334 -0.80 51.45 10.70
N ARG A 335 -1.18 50.20 10.99
CA ARG A 335 -1.31 49.67 12.34
C ARG A 335 0.00 49.07 12.89
N GLY A 336 1.09 49.17 12.14
CA GLY A 336 2.43 48.79 12.59
C GLY A 336 2.87 47.39 12.19
N ALA A 337 2.27 46.78 11.15
CA ALA A 337 2.77 45.52 10.60
C ALA A 337 4.22 45.67 10.12
N SER A 338 5.04 44.67 10.43
CA SER A 338 6.45 44.63 10.03
C SER A 338 6.56 44.31 8.53
N VAL A 339 7.17 45.21 7.77
CA VAL A 339 7.17 45.16 6.29
C VAL A 339 8.04 44.04 5.71
N ASP A 340 9.15 43.71 6.38
CA ASP A 340 10.19 42.77 5.92
C ASP A 340 10.22 41.48 6.77
N VAL A 341 9.08 41.05 7.30
CA VAL A 341 8.99 39.69 7.86
C VAL A 341 9.20 38.68 6.73
N GLU A 342 9.79 37.55 7.07
CA GLU A 342 10.11 36.44 6.16
C GLU A 342 9.39 35.18 6.63
N ASP A 343 8.88 34.42 5.67
CA ASP A 343 8.41 33.06 5.92
C ASP A 343 9.59 32.07 5.97
N SER A 344 9.29 30.77 6.09
CA SER A 344 10.28 29.70 6.19
C SER A 344 11.20 29.59 4.97
N ASP A 345 10.75 30.06 3.80
CA ASP A 345 11.52 30.05 2.56
C ASP A 345 12.29 31.37 2.36
N GLY A 346 12.18 32.31 3.30
CA GLY A 346 12.78 33.64 3.22
C GLY A 346 11.96 34.62 2.37
N TRP A 347 10.70 34.30 2.05
CA TRP A 347 9.87 35.17 1.22
C TRP A 347 9.27 36.31 2.02
N SER A 348 9.43 37.52 1.52
CA SER A 348 8.80 38.72 2.09
C SER A 348 7.48 39.07 1.39
N GLY A 349 6.68 39.94 2.00
CA GLY A 349 5.45 40.45 1.38
C GLY A 349 5.70 41.06 -0.01
N LEU A 350 6.88 41.64 -0.25
CA LEU A 350 7.27 42.19 -1.55
C LEU A 350 7.41 41.09 -2.62
N MET A 351 7.99 39.93 -2.26
CA MET A 351 8.15 38.79 -3.16
C MET A 351 6.80 38.15 -3.51
N TYR A 352 5.91 38.01 -2.52
CA TYR A 352 4.53 37.57 -2.74
C TYR A 352 3.76 38.50 -3.70
N ALA A 353 3.87 39.82 -3.50
CA ALA A 353 3.25 40.80 -4.40
C ALA A 353 3.85 40.73 -5.82
N ALA A 354 5.16 40.55 -5.94
CA ALA A 354 5.86 40.50 -7.21
C ALA A 354 5.53 39.27 -8.05
N ARG A 355 5.52 38.07 -7.43
CA ARG A 355 5.08 36.82 -8.09
C ARG A 355 3.65 36.91 -8.62
N ARG A 356 2.79 37.64 -7.92
CA ARG A 356 1.36 37.78 -8.24
C ARG A 356 1.04 39.02 -9.10
N GLY A 357 2.05 39.76 -9.52
CA GLY A 357 1.89 40.88 -10.47
C GLY A 357 1.20 42.12 -9.88
N SER A 358 1.13 42.24 -8.55
CA SER A 358 0.38 43.32 -7.90
C SER A 358 1.18 44.62 -7.81
N ALA A 359 1.34 45.33 -8.93
CA ALA A 359 2.15 46.54 -9.03
C ALA A 359 1.82 47.61 -7.95
N ARG A 360 0.53 47.82 -7.65
CA ARG A 360 0.10 48.77 -6.61
C ARG A 360 0.54 48.34 -5.20
N VAL A 361 0.50 47.05 -4.91
CA VAL A 361 0.97 46.52 -3.61
C VAL A 361 2.49 46.56 -3.54
N THR A 362 3.19 46.19 -4.62
CA THR A 362 4.65 46.31 -4.72
C THR A 362 5.10 47.74 -4.47
N GLU A 363 4.45 48.73 -5.09
CA GLU A 363 4.75 50.14 -4.88
C GLU A 363 4.50 50.57 -3.43
N LEU A 364 3.34 50.21 -2.86
CA LEU A 364 3.00 50.52 -1.48
C LEU A 364 4.00 49.92 -0.46
N LEU A 365 4.41 48.67 -0.66
CA LEU A 365 5.40 48.02 0.22
C LEU A 365 6.76 48.71 0.14
N LEU A 366 7.23 49.06 -1.06
CA LEU A 366 8.48 49.81 -1.26
C LEU A 366 8.40 51.22 -0.64
N GLU A 367 7.26 51.91 -0.75
CA GLU A 367 7.04 53.21 -0.10
C GLU A 367 7.09 53.14 1.43
N LYS A 368 6.66 52.00 1.99
CA LYS A 368 6.70 51.72 3.43
C LYS A 368 8.03 51.11 3.90
N GLY A 369 9.04 51.09 3.04
CA GLY A 369 10.41 50.74 3.39
C GLY A 369 10.78 49.27 3.21
N ALA A 370 10.00 48.49 2.44
CA ALA A 370 10.36 47.12 2.11
C ALA A 370 11.75 47.04 1.46
N ASN A 371 12.56 46.08 1.88
CA ASN A 371 13.89 45.89 1.33
C ASN A 371 13.80 45.34 -0.11
N ALA A 372 14.08 46.23 -1.05
CA ALA A 372 14.05 45.96 -2.48
C ALA A 372 15.01 44.83 -2.93
N ASP A 373 16.18 44.76 -2.31
CA ASP A 373 17.28 43.86 -2.72
C ASP A 373 17.33 42.59 -1.88
N LYS A 374 16.33 42.40 -1.02
CA LYS A 374 16.18 41.18 -0.23
C LYS A 374 15.96 39.99 -1.18
N ALA A 375 16.68 38.91 -0.88
CA ALA A 375 16.54 37.62 -1.56
C ALA A 375 16.10 36.56 -0.55
N ALA A 376 15.28 35.62 -1.02
CA ALA A 376 14.85 34.44 -0.30
C ALA A 376 16.01 33.44 -0.13
N ILE A 377 15.77 32.30 0.54
CA ILE A 377 16.80 31.29 0.80
C ILE A 377 17.35 30.72 -0.51
N ASP A 378 16.49 30.48 -1.49
CA ASP A 378 16.80 30.08 -2.86
C ASP A 378 17.37 31.23 -3.72
N ARG A 379 17.72 32.37 -3.11
CA ARG A 379 18.12 33.63 -3.75
C ARG A 379 17.09 34.22 -4.71
N SER A 380 15.86 33.72 -4.72
CA SER A 380 14.76 34.36 -5.44
C SER A 380 14.56 35.77 -4.92
N ASN A 381 14.53 36.74 -5.82
CA ASN A 381 14.26 38.13 -5.49
C ASN A 381 13.00 38.61 -6.22
N ALA A 382 12.43 39.72 -5.76
CA ALA A 382 11.18 40.25 -6.30
C ALA A 382 11.25 40.57 -7.81
N LEU A 383 12.42 40.97 -8.34
CA LEU A 383 12.61 41.22 -9.76
C LEU A 383 12.57 39.91 -10.56
N GLY A 384 13.32 38.89 -10.13
CA GLY A 384 13.35 37.57 -10.74
C GLY A 384 11.98 36.89 -10.78
N LEU A 385 11.25 36.94 -9.67
CA LEU A 385 9.88 36.40 -9.58
C LEU A 385 8.91 37.11 -10.53
N ALA A 386 8.99 38.44 -10.64
CA ALA A 386 8.18 39.20 -11.59
C ALA A 386 8.53 38.87 -13.05
N CYS A 387 9.82 38.72 -13.35
CA CYS A 387 10.32 38.33 -14.67
C CYS A 387 9.83 36.95 -15.11
N THR A 388 9.92 35.97 -14.22
CA THR A 388 9.49 34.57 -14.46
C THR A 388 7.99 34.47 -14.74
N ASN A 389 7.19 35.36 -14.16
CA ASN A 389 5.73 35.34 -14.31
C ASN A 389 5.21 36.37 -15.33
N GLY A 390 6.10 37.05 -16.07
CA GLY A 390 5.69 37.97 -17.14
C GLY A 390 5.12 39.32 -16.68
N HIS A 391 5.36 39.75 -15.44
CA HIS A 391 4.70 40.94 -14.85
C HIS A 391 5.44 42.25 -15.18
N ALA A 392 5.32 42.73 -16.41
CA ALA A 392 6.03 43.92 -16.92
C ALA A 392 5.89 45.17 -16.05
N SER A 393 4.69 45.46 -15.52
CA SER A 393 4.49 46.62 -14.65
C SER A 393 5.26 46.53 -13.33
N VAL A 394 5.41 45.32 -12.77
CA VAL A 394 6.19 45.11 -11.55
C VAL A 394 7.68 45.20 -11.84
N VAL A 395 8.14 44.59 -12.94
CA VAL A 395 9.53 44.66 -13.42
C VAL A 395 9.94 46.11 -13.64
N GLU A 396 9.13 46.89 -14.34
CA GLU A 396 9.40 48.31 -14.59
C GLU A 396 9.48 49.12 -13.28
N THR A 397 8.53 48.93 -12.36
CA THR A 397 8.55 49.58 -11.04
C THR A 397 9.82 49.25 -10.27
N ARG A 398 10.26 47.98 -10.28
CA ARG A 398 11.50 47.54 -9.61
C ARG A 398 12.74 48.17 -10.25
N LEU A 399 12.87 48.13 -11.58
CA LEU A 399 14.01 48.70 -12.30
C LEU A 399 14.11 50.22 -12.11
N ARG A 400 12.98 50.95 -12.17
CA ARG A 400 12.94 52.41 -11.88
C ARG A 400 13.38 52.75 -10.45
N ARG A 401 13.17 51.85 -9.50
CA ARG A 401 13.60 51.98 -8.10
C ARG A 401 15.02 51.44 -7.86
N GLY A 402 15.79 51.17 -8.91
CA GLY A 402 17.21 50.84 -8.82
C GLY A 402 17.53 49.37 -8.56
N ALA A 403 16.61 48.44 -8.87
CA ALA A 403 16.89 47.01 -8.77
C ALA A 403 18.11 46.62 -9.63
N ALA A 404 18.99 45.78 -9.08
CA ALA A 404 20.14 45.24 -9.82
C ALA A 404 19.66 44.31 -10.94
N VAL A 405 19.81 44.74 -12.20
CA VAL A 405 19.28 44.06 -13.40
C VAL A 405 19.89 42.68 -13.64
N ASP A 406 21.16 42.48 -13.24
CA ASP A 406 21.93 41.23 -13.41
C ASP A 406 22.07 40.43 -12.10
N ALA A 407 21.34 40.80 -11.04
CA ALA A 407 21.40 40.04 -9.79
C ALA A 407 20.86 38.62 -10.01
N VAL A 408 21.55 37.63 -9.46
CA VAL A 408 21.09 36.23 -9.46
C VAL A 408 19.67 36.18 -8.89
N ALA A 409 18.77 35.63 -9.68
CA ALA A 409 17.34 35.53 -9.43
C ALA A 409 16.90 34.12 -9.03
N ASP A 410 17.80 33.13 -9.16
CA ASP A 410 17.58 31.73 -8.81
C ASP A 410 18.93 31.11 -8.38
N ALA A 411 19.02 30.57 -7.17
CA ALA A 411 20.28 30.04 -6.64
C ALA A 411 20.68 28.68 -7.23
N GLU A 412 19.71 27.84 -7.58
CA GLU A 412 19.97 26.49 -8.05
C GLU A 412 20.59 26.54 -9.44
N THR A 413 19.96 27.31 -10.32
CA THR A 413 20.36 27.47 -11.72
C THR A 413 21.34 28.63 -11.91
N GLY A 414 21.43 29.56 -10.96
CA GLY A 414 22.23 30.78 -11.14
C GLY A 414 21.65 31.75 -12.17
N TYR A 415 20.36 31.63 -12.52
CA TYR A 415 19.76 32.42 -13.58
C TYR A 415 19.64 33.91 -13.22
N THR A 416 19.90 34.77 -14.19
CA THR A 416 19.62 36.20 -14.12
C THR A 416 18.18 36.49 -14.56
N PRO A 417 17.62 37.68 -14.26
CA PRO A 417 16.33 38.10 -14.78
C PRO A 417 16.21 37.98 -16.31
N LEU A 418 17.31 38.21 -17.04
CA LEU A 418 17.36 38.06 -18.49
C LEU A 418 17.24 36.58 -18.91
N MET A 419 17.93 35.67 -18.21
CA MET A 419 17.80 34.23 -18.45
C MET A 419 16.40 33.72 -18.15
N MET A 420 15.79 34.14 -17.03
CA MET A 420 14.41 33.77 -16.69
C MET A 420 13.41 34.21 -17.76
N THR A 421 13.58 35.42 -18.30
CA THR A 421 12.71 35.94 -19.38
C THR A 421 12.98 35.28 -20.73
N ALA A 422 14.23 34.87 -20.99
CA ALA A 422 14.59 34.10 -22.18
C ALA A 422 13.98 32.70 -22.14
N VAL A 423 14.07 32.00 -21.00
CA VAL A 423 13.41 30.71 -20.78
C VAL A 423 11.90 30.84 -20.94
N THR A 424 11.27 31.88 -20.40
CA THR A 424 9.80 32.03 -20.43
C THR A 424 9.26 32.65 -21.72
N GLY A 425 10.12 33.17 -22.60
CA GLY A 425 9.75 33.71 -23.91
C GLY A 425 9.13 35.12 -23.87
N HIS A 426 9.32 35.88 -22.79
CA HIS A 426 8.74 37.23 -22.63
C HIS A 426 9.59 38.30 -23.34
N SER A 427 9.43 38.44 -24.66
CA SER A 427 10.22 39.36 -25.51
C SER A 427 10.17 40.83 -25.06
N GLU A 428 9.02 41.32 -24.58
CA GLU A 428 8.88 42.67 -24.02
C GLU A 428 9.78 42.87 -22.79
N LEU A 429 9.86 41.86 -21.91
CA LEU A 429 10.72 41.92 -20.73
C LEU A 429 12.20 41.79 -21.08
N VAL A 430 12.55 40.94 -22.06
CA VAL A 430 13.92 40.84 -22.59
C VAL A 430 14.39 42.20 -23.09
N GLN A 431 13.57 42.87 -23.92
CA GLN A 431 13.86 44.21 -24.42
C GLN A 431 13.98 45.23 -23.28
N MET A 432 13.08 45.17 -22.28
CA MET A 432 13.12 46.04 -21.12
C MET A 432 14.41 45.85 -20.30
N LEU A 433 14.77 44.61 -19.97
CA LEU A 433 15.97 44.30 -19.19
C LEU A 433 17.25 44.74 -19.90
N ILE A 434 17.38 44.45 -21.21
CA ILE A 434 18.51 44.91 -22.02
C ILE A 434 18.58 46.45 -22.03
N LYS A 435 17.45 47.13 -22.19
CA LYS A 435 17.38 48.60 -22.13
C LYS A 435 17.86 49.17 -20.78
N TYR A 436 17.63 48.46 -19.69
CA TYR A 436 18.10 48.82 -18.35
C TYR A 436 19.51 48.28 -18.04
N GLY A 437 20.22 47.71 -19.04
CA GLY A 437 21.63 47.36 -18.97
C GLY A 437 21.94 45.90 -18.61
N ALA A 438 21.00 44.97 -18.85
CA ALA A 438 21.25 43.54 -18.63
C ALA A 438 22.36 43.00 -19.54
N SER A 439 23.24 42.17 -18.98
CA SER A 439 24.34 41.54 -19.71
C SER A 439 23.87 40.29 -20.45
N VAL A 440 24.01 40.27 -21.78
CA VAL A 440 23.46 39.21 -22.66
C VAL A 440 24.20 37.87 -22.60
N ASP A 441 25.50 37.89 -22.29
CA ASP A 441 26.40 36.73 -22.27
C ASP A 441 26.79 36.25 -20.87
N LEU A 442 26.06 36.68 -19.83
CA LEU A 442 26.21 36.04 -18.53
C LEU A 442 25.86 34.55 -18.64
N THR A 443 26.50 33.75 -17.81
CA THR A 443 26.30 32.30 -17.76
C THR A 443 25.71 31.90 -16.42
N SER A 444 24.78 30.94 -16.48
CA SER A 444 24.21 30.23 -15.35
C SER A 444 25.22 29.28 -14.70
N SER A 445 24.81 28.59 -13.63
CA SER A 445 25.68 27.64 -12.90
C SER A 445 26.13 26.46 -13.77
N ASP A 446 25.30 26.03 -14.72
CA ASP A 446 25.57 24.98 -15.72
C ASP A 446 26.22 25.51 -17.02
N GLY A 447 26.51 26.82 -17.09
CA GLY A 447 27.18 27.45 -18.22
C GLY A 447 26.25 27.92 -19.35
N CYS A 448 24.92 27.77 -19.22
CA CYS A 448 23.97 28.26 -20.22
C CYS A 448 23.92 29.79 -20.28
N THR A 449 23.85 30.34 -21.50
CA THR A 449 23.55 31.76 -21.74
C THR A 449 22.06 31.96 -21.97
N ALA A 450 21.59 33.21 -21.89
CA ALA A 450 20.20 33.54 -22.25
C ALA A 450 19.84 33.08 -23.68
N LEU A 451 20.81 33.09 -24.60
CA LEU A 451 20.62 32.61 -25.98
C LEU A 451 20.35 31.10 -26.04
N ILE A 452 21.16 30.29 -25.34
CA ILE A 452 20.96 28.83 -25.28
C ILE A 452 19.58 28.53 -24.68
N LEU A 453 19.23 29.20 -23.58
CA LEU A 453 17.95 29.00 -22.91
C LEU A 453 16.74 29.41 -23.77
N ALA A 454 16.87 30.47 -24.58
CA ALA A 454 15.82 30.92 -25.50
C ALA A 454 15.50 29.90 -26.60
N THR A 455 16.44 29.01 -26.94
CA THR A 455 16.20 27.95 -27.94
C THR A 455 15.15 26.94 -27.49
N GLY A 456 14.94 26.80 -26.17
CA GLY A 456 13.89 26.02 -25.50
C GLY A 456 12.48 26.13 -26.10
N ASN A 457 12.08 27.36 -26.39
CA ASN A 457 10.67 27.74 -26.52
C ASN A 457 10.22 28.12 -27.93
N ASP A 458 11.04 27.88 -28.96
CA ASP A 458 10.80 28.35 -30.34
C ASP A 458 10.59 29.88 -30.43
N SER A 459 11.08 30.63 -29.43
CA SER A 459 10.90 32.08 -29.33
C SER A 459 11.88 32.79 -30.28
N VAL A 460 11.59 32.72 -31.58
CA VAL A 460 12.40 33.34 -32.66
C VAL A 460 12.67 34.81 -32.35
N ASP A 461 11.67 35.54 -31.84
CA ASP A 461 11.79 36.97 -31.49
C ASP A 461 12.81 37.19 -30.37
N VAL A 462 12.85 36.32 -29.34
CA VAL A 462 13.80 36.43 -28.23
C VAL A 462 15.21 36.09 -28.70
N VAL A 463 15.36 35.02 -29.50
CA VAL A 463 16.64 34.63 -30.10
C VAL A 463 17.18 35.77 -30.98
N ALA A 464 16.34 36.35 -31.84
CA ALA A 464 16.70 37.48 -32.68
C ALA A 464 17.13 38.69 -31.84
N LEU A 465 16.34 39.07 -30.82
CA LEU A 465 16.67 40.19 -29.93
C LEU A 465 18.01 39.99 -29.20
N LEU A 466 18.31 38.78 -28.74
CA LEU A 466 19.58 38.48 -28.07
C LEU A 466 20.76 38.57 -29.05
N LEU A 467 20.62 38.02 -30.26
CA LEU A 467 21.65 38.10 -31.31
C LEU A 467 21.88 39.55 -31.79
N GLU A 468 20.83 40.34 -31.98
CA GLU A 468 20.91 41.76 -32.33
C GLU A 468 21.65 42.60 -31.28
N ASN A 469 21.59 42.17 -30.01
CA ASN A 469 22.29 42.80 -28.89
C ASN A 469 23.64 42.15 -28.55
N GLY A 470 24.17 41.33 -29.47
CA GLY A 470 25.56 40.86 -29.43
C GLY A 470 25.81 39.56 -28.66
N ALA A 471 24.79 38.73 -28.41
CA ALA A 471 24.97 37.43 -27.77
C ALA A 471 25.92 36.50 -28.56
N ASN A 472 26.78 35.79 -27.85
CA ASN A 472 27.72 34.83 -28.45
C ASN A 472 26.99 33.59 -29.01
N ILE A 473 26.88 33.53 -30.33
CA ILE A 473 26.14 32.48 -31.06
C ILE A 473 26.75 31.07 -30.90
N ASP A 474 28.06 30.98 -30.70
CA ASP A 474 28.82 29.73 -30.61
C ASP A 474 29.30 29.43 -29.18
N HIS A 475 28.63 30.00 -28.16
CA HIS A 475 28.92 29.63 -26.78
C HIS A 475 28.70 28.13 -26.55
N GLN A 476 29.67 27.48 -25.91
CA GLN A 476 29.68 26.02 -25.71
C GLN A 476 29.47 25.64 -24.25
N LEU A 477 28.63 24.64 -24.06
CA LEU A 477 28.49 23.89 -22.82
C LEU A 477 29.57 22.81 -22.71
N TRP A 478 29.75 22.26 -21.51
CA TRP A 478 30.75 21.23 -21.23
C TRP A 478 30.49 19.91 -21.97
N ASP A 479 29.24 19.66 -22.37
CA ASP A 479 28.79 18.51 -23.15
C ASP A 479 28.79 18.78 -24.67
N GLY A 480 29.44 19.85 -25.12
CA GLY A 480 29.44 20.23 -26.53
C GLY A 480 28.12 20.85 -27.01
N GLY A 481 27.15 21.08 -26.13
CA GLY A 481 25.91 21.79 -26.44
C GLY A 481 26.19 23.25 -26.84
N SER A 482 25.51 23.71 -27.89
CA SER A 482 25.45 25.12 -28.30
C SER A 482 23.99 25.49 -28.60
N ALA A 483 23.69 26.77 -28.80
CA ALA A 483 22.35 27.19 -29.19
C ALA A 483 21.84 26.42 -30.44
N PHE A 484 22.73 26.17 -31.41
CA PHE A 484 22.40 25.39 -32.60
C PHE A 484 22.09 23.92 -32.28
N VAL A 485 22.95 23.26 -31.51
CA VAL A 485 22.77 21.84 -31.15
C VAL A 485 21.49 21.66 -30.34
N VAL A 486 21.26 22.51 -29.34
CA VAL A 486 20.07 22.45 -28.49
C VAL A 486 18.79 22.68 -29.32
N ALA A 487 18.80 23.66 -30.22
CA ALA A 487 17.66 23.91 -31.12
C ALA A 487 17.36 22.70 -32.04
N CYS A 488 18.39 21.99 -32.51
CA CYS A 488 18.22 20.78 -33.32
C CYS A 488 17.63 19.63 -32.50
N LEU A 489 18.15 19.40 -31.29
CA LEU A 489 17.69 18.37 -30.35
C LEU A 489 16.27 18.60 -29.83
N GLN A 490 15.75 19.82 -29.92
CA GLN A 490 14.40 20.18 -29.52
C GLN A 490 13.44 20.36 -30.72
N GLY A 491 13.93 20.17 -31.94
CA GLY A 491 13.10 20.22 -33.15
C GLY A 491 12.66 21.63 -33.55
N LYS A 492 13.38 22.69 -33.15
CA LYS A 492 12.98 24.08 -33.37
C LYS A 492 13.45 24.59 -34.74
N LEU A 493 12.80 24.16 -35.82
CA LEU A 493 13.25 24.43 -37.19
C LEU A 493 13.48 25.92 -37.49
N ASN A 494 12.61 26.80 -37.04
CA ASN A 494 12.73 28.24 -37.32
C ASN A 494 13.93 28.86 -36.58
N VAL A 495 14.16 28.45 -35.33
CA VAL A 495 15.35 28.83 -34.57
C VAL A 495 16.62 28.25 -35.21
N VAL A 496 16.60 26.99 -35.65
CA VAL A 496 17.72 26.36 -36.37
C VAL A 496 18.06 27.12 -37.63
N LYS A 497 17.06 27.52 -38.44
CA LYS A 497 17.27 28.34 -39.64
C LYS A 497 17.87 29.70 -39.29
N LEU A 498 17.29 30.40 -38.31
CA LEU A 498 17.79 31.71 -37.85
C LEU A 498 19.24 31.64 -37.38
N LEU A 499 19.60 30.61 -36.59
CA LEU A 499 20.97 30.41 -36.10
C LEU A 499 21.95 30.12 -37.25
N VAL A 500 21.58 29.27 -38.22
CA VAL A 500 22.40 29.00 -39.41
C VAL A 500 22.56 30.27 -40.26
N GLU A 501 21.49 31.03 -40.49
CA GLU A 501 21.53 32.29 -41.23
C GLU A 501 22.35 33.38 -40.52
N SER A 502 22.39 33.33 -39.19
CA SER A 502 23.20 34.21 -38.34
C SER A 502 24.66 33.75 -38.19
N GLY A 503 25.05 32.62 -38.80
CA GLY A 503 26.42 32.14 -38.86
C GLY A 503 26.85 31.17 -37.77
N ALA A 504 25.91 30.47 -37.11
CA ALA A 504 26.23 29.46 -36.10
C ALA A 504 27.05 28.30 -36.69
N SER A 505 28.04 27.82 -35.96
CA SER A 505 28.79 26.62 -36.34
C SER A 505 27.92 25.37 -36.25
N THR A 506 27.99 24.56 -37.31
CA THR A 506 27.25 23.29 -37.45
C THR A 506 28.09 22.05 -37.16
N SER A 507 29.37 22.24 -36.84
CA SER A 507 30.38 21.18 -36.70
C SER A 507 30.40 20.49 -35.34
N PHE A 508 29.54 20.89 -34.41
CA PHE A 508 29.58 20.43 -33.03
C PHE A 508 29.08 18.98 -32.89
N VAL A 509 29.79 18.24 -32.05
CA VAL A 509 29.47 16.86 -31.67
C VAL A 509 29.44 16.76 -30.15
N ASP A 510 28.56 15.90 -29.62
CA ASP A 510 28.52 15.60 -28.18
C ASP A 510 29.76 14.78 -27.74
N PRO A 511 29.95 14.49 -26.44
CA PRO A 511 31.11 13.73 -25.97
C PRO A 511 31.18 12.29 -26.50
N ASN A 512 30.06 11.75 -26.98
CA ASN A 512 29.93 10.43 -27.60
C ASN A 512 30.07 10.49 -29.13
N GLY A 513 30.32 11.66 -29.71
CA GLY A 513 30.50 11.86 -31.14
C GLY A 513 29.20 12.00 -31.95
N TYR A 514 28.03 12.07 -31.32
CA TYR A 514 26.75 12.29 -32.00
C TYR A 514 26.66 13.71 -32.56
N THR A 515 26.19 13.82 -33.80
CA THR A 515 25.92 15.10 -34.45
C THR A 515 24.52 15.62 -34.10
N ALA A 516 24.28 16.90 -34.38
CA ALA A 516 22.95 17.49 -34.30
C ALA A 516 21.92 16.77 -35.20
N LEU A 517 22.36 16.15 -36.32
CA LEU A 517 21.50 15.34 -37.20
C LEU A 517 21.10 14.03 -36.51
N ASP A 518 22.05 13.33 -35.90
CA ASP A 518 21.77 12.05 -35.22
C ASP A 518 20.77 12.25 -34.08
N GLY A 519 20.97 13.29 -33.28
CA GLY A 519 20.06 13.63 -32.19
C GLY A 519 18.67 14.05 -32.68
N ALA A 520 18.57 14.76 -33.83
CA ALA A 520 17.29 15.09 -34.45
C ALA A 520 16.57 13.84 -34.99
N LEU A 521 17.29 12.89 -35.60
CA LEU A 521 16.75 11.63 -36.10
C LEU A 521 16.21 10.76 -34.96
N GLN A 522 16.99 10.60 -33.89
CA GLN A 522 16.63 9.81 -32.71
C GLN A 522 15.39 10.35 -31.99
N ARG A 523 15.23 11.69 -31.95
CA ARG A 523 14.08 12.36 -31.34
C ARG A 523 12.90 12.56 -32.31
N GLY A 524 13.02 12.08 -33.56
CA GLY A 524 11.95 12.14 -34.54
C GLY A 524 11.66 13.53 -35.13
N HIS A 525 12.62 14.46 -35.06
CA HIS A 525 12.48 15.81 -35.60
C HIS A 525 12.76 15.83 -37.11
N THR A 526 11.84 15.26 -37.88
CA THR A 526 11.99 14.99 -39.33
C THR A 526 12.25 16.24 -40.17
N GLU A 527 11.63 17.38 -39.87
CA GLU A 527 11.84 18.62 -40.63
C GLU A 527 13.25 19.20 -40.40
N VAL A 528 13.74 19.12 -39.15
CA VAL A 528 15.11 19.53 -38.79
C VAL A 528 16.11 18.57 -39.42
N ALA A 529 15.91 17.26 -39.27
CA ALA A 529 16.77 16.25 -39.87
C ALA A 529 16.84 16.38 -41.40
N SER A 530 15.71 16.63 -42.07
CA SER A 530 15.65 16.87 -43.51
C SER A 530 16.41 18.14 -43.91
N TYR A 531 16.23 19.23 -43.14
CA TYR A 531 16.96 20.47 -43.38
C TYR A 531 18.48 20.28 -43.22
N LEU A 532 18.92 19.58 -42.17
CA LEU A 532 20.33 19.25 -41.92
C LEU A 532 20.92 18.34 -43.00
N ALA A 533 20.18 17.31 -43.43
CA ALA A 533 20.58 16.41 -44.51
C ALA A 533 20.65 17.13 -45.88
N GLN A 534 19.82 18.14 -46.12
CA GLN A 534 19.92 18.98 -47.31
C GLN A 534 21.09 19.96 -47.23
N LEU A 535 21.39 20.52 -46.05
CA LEU A 535 22.52 21.42 -45.85
C LEU A 535 23.85 20.76 -46.20
N SER A 536 24.05 19.49 -45.85
CA SER A 536 25.26 18.73 -46.19
C SER A 536 25.43 18.48 -47.69
N SER A 537 24.36 18.57 -48.49
CA SER A 537 24.37 18.37 -49.94
C SER A 537 24.64 19.65 -50.77
N ARG A 538 24.65 20.85 -50.15
CA ARG A 538 24.78 22.12 -50.87
C ARG A 538 26.22 22.40 -51.32
N SER A 539 26.43 22.55 -52.63
CA SER A 539 27.73 22.92 -53.21
C SER A 539 28.20 24.29 -52.69
N GLY A 540 29.24 24.30 -51.85
CA GLY A 540 29.82 25.53 -51.27
C GLY A 540 29.83 25.57 -49.73
N PHE A 541 29.15 24.65 -49.05
CA PHE A 541 29.27 24.46 -47.60
C PHE A 541 30.55 23.64 -47.31
N GLN A 542 31.59 24.27 -46.78
CA GLN A 542 32.89 23.63 -46.48
C GLN A 542 33.02 23.28 -44.99
N ASP A 543 32.04 22.60 -44.41
CA ASP A 543 32.16 22.03 -43.07
C ASP A 543 32.36 20.51 -43.20
N SER A 544 33.61 20.07 -43.19
CA SER A 544 34.03 18.69 -43.53
C SER A 544 33.51 17.60 -42.57
N LYS A 545 32.80 17.98 -41.50
CA LYS A 545 32.31 17.08 -40.45
C LYS A 545 30.79 16.85 -40.44
N LEU A 546 30.02 17.53 -41.28
CA LEU A 546 28.60 17.23 -41.57
C LEU A 546 28.45 16.09 -42.60
N ASN A 547 29.55 15.41 -42.92
CA ASN A 547 29.63 14.48 -44.05
C ASN A 547 28.89 13.18 -43.74
N VAL A 548 27.74 13.01 -44.38
CA VAL A 548 26.83 11.85 -44.30
C VAL A 548 27.43 10.58 -44.91
N THR A 549 28.58 10.70 -45.59
CA THR A 549 29.33 9.58 -46.16
C THR A 549 30.30 9.01 -45.11
N ASN A 550 29.79 8.31 -44.09
CA ASN A 550 30.67 7.62 -43.15
C ASN A 550 30.90 6.16 -43.58
N VAL A 551 32.18 5.80 -43.61
CA VAL A 551 32.74 4.51 -44.00
C VAL A 551 32.39 3.49 -42.92
N GLY A 552 31.55 2.50 -43.23
CA GLY A 552 31.29 1.38 -42.31
C GLY A 552 32.52 0.49 -42.13
N ILE A 553 32.61 -0.23 -41.02
CA ILE A 553 33.63 -1.28 -40.81
C ILE A 553 33.34 -2.40 -41.83
N LYS A 554 34.23 -2.59 -42.80
CA LYS A 554 34.01 -3.49 -43.95
C LYS A 554 34.23 -4.98 -43.67
N ASP A 555 34.90 -5.36 -42.59
CA ASP A 555 35.25 -6.75 -42.32
C ASP A 555 34.93 -7.19 -40.89
N ALA A 556 33.99 -8.14 -40.78
CA ALA A 556 33.73 -8.90 -39.54
C ALA A 556 34.02 -10.41 -39.71
N ASN A 557 34.67 -10.81 -40.81
CA ASN A 557 35.01 -12.20 -41.10
C ASN A 557 36.43 -12.61 -40.65
N GLU A 558 37.15 -11.77 -39.89
CA GLU A 558 38.40 -12.18 -39.24
C GLU A 558 38.15 -12.70 -37.81
N PRO A 559 38.70 -13.87 -37.45
CA PRO A 559 38.66 -14.37 -36.09
C PRO A 559 39.59 -13.56 -35.19
N GLU A 560 39.02 -12.98 -34.13
CA GLU A 560 39.67 -12.48 -32.91
C GLU A 560 41.12 -11.99 -33.05
N SER A 561 41.29 -10.70 -33.35
CA SER A 561 42.41 -9.93 -32.80
C SER A 561 41.87 -8.75 -32.01
N GLN A 562 42.31 -8.64 -30.76
CA GLN A 562 41.91 -7.68 -29.74
C GLN A 562 41.79 -6.24 -30.27
N PRO A 563 40.71 -5.49 -29.96
CA PRO A 563 40.69 -4.06 -30.23
C PRO A 563 41.60 -3.37 -29.20
N GLU A 564 42.65 -2.69 -29.67
CA GLU A 564 43.32 -1.70 -28.82
C GLU A 564 42.34 -0.54 -28.51
N PRO A 565 42.27 -0.07 -27.27
CA PRO A 565 41.41 1.04 -26.90
C PRO A 565 42.11 2.34 -27.25
N ASN A 566 41.86 2.90 -28.44
CA ASN A 566 42.11 4.32 -28.66
C ASN A 566 41.34 4.90 -29.85
N ASN A 567 40.63 5.99 -29.54
CA ASN A 567 40.02 7.01 -30.39
C ASN A 567 38.66 6.70 -31.02
N ASN A 568 37.60 7.05 -30.27
CA ASN A 568 36.27 7.55 -30.65
C ASN A 568 35.94 7.67 -32.17
N GLU A 569 35.87 6.55 -32.86
CA GLU A 569 35.15 6.38 -34.12
C GLU A 569 33.92 5.48 -33.89
N GLU A 570 33.13 5.80 -32.85
CA GLU A 570 31.86 5.13 -32.56
C GLU A 570 30.86 5.44 -33.69
N GLY A 571 30.70 4.45 -34.56
CA GLY A 571 29.64 4.21 -35.56
C GLY A 571 28.64 5.32 -35.88
N ARG A 572 28.94 6.15 -36.89
CA ARG A 572 27.89 6.98 -37.53
C ARG A 572 26.99 6.11 -38.42
N ASN A 573 25.72 5.99 -38.03
CA ASN A 573 24.70 5.16 -38.72
C ASN A 573 23.36 5.89 -38.90
N ALA A 574 23.36 7.13 -39.38
CA ALA A 574 22.16 7.93 -39.65
C ALA A 574 21.12 7.18 -40.51
N LEU A 575 21.56 6.39 -41.49
CA LEU A 575 20.68 5.54 -42.31
C LEU A 575 19.98 4.46 -41.48
N GLN A 576 20.70 3.78 -40.58
CA GLN A 576 20.10 2.76 -39.72
C GLN A 576 19.11 3.37 -38.73
N ILE A 577 19.43 4.53 -38.14
CA ILE A 577 18.53 5.26 -37.24
C ILE A 577 17.25 5.64 -37.99
N ALA A 578 17.38 6.19 -39.21
CA ALA A 578 16.24 6.53 -40.05
C ALA A 578 15.40 5.29 -40.42
N CYS A 579 16.04 4.18 -40.80
CA CYS A 579 15.37 2.93 -41.15
C CYS A 579 14.66 2.29 -39.95
N LYS A 580 15.29 2.28 -38.77
CA LYS A 580 14.71 1.77 -37.52
C LYS A 580 13.53 2.62 -37.04
N ALA A 581 13.56 3.92 -37.31
CA ALA A 581 12.47 4.85 -37.01
C ALA A 581 11.41 4.96 -38.12
N GLY A 582 11.57 4.23 -39.24
CA GLY A 582 10.61 4.22 -40.35
C GLY A 582 10.57 5.52 -41.17
N GLN A 583 11.62 6.33 -41.12
CA GLN A 583 11.72 7.62 -41.81
C GLN A 583 12.18 7.41 -43.27
N VAL A 584 11.31 6.83 -44.11
CA VAL A 584 11.62 6.39 -45.48
C VAL A 584 12.15 7.51 -46.38
N ASP A 585 11.55 8.69 -46.35
CA ASP A 585 11.98 9.83 -47.18
C ASP A 585 13.39 10.32 -46.81
N ILE A 586 13.72 10.27 -45.52
CA ILE A 586 15.04 10.63 -45.02
C ILE A 586 16.04 9.52 -45.36
N ALA A 587 15.69 8.26 -45.15
CA ALA A 587 16.52 7.11 -45.56
C ALA A 587 16.82 7.16 -47.07
N LEU A 588 15.84 7.50 -47.91
CA LEU A 588 16.03 7.70 -49.35
C LEU A 588 16.98 8.86 -49.64
N SER A 589 16.81 10.00 -48.95
CA SER A 589 17.69 11.17 -49.09
C SER A 589 19.13 10.86 -48.67
N LEU A 590 19.31 10.05 -47.63
CA LEU A 590 20.61 9.58 -47.15
C LEU A 590 21.26 8.62 -48.17
N LEU A 591 20.51 7.66 -48.72
CA LEU A 591 20.98 6.75 -49.77
C LEU A 591 21.38 7.51 -51.04
N GLN A 592 20.57 8.49 -51.48
CA GLN A 592 20.89 9.37 -52.62
C GLN A 592 22.13 10.23 -52.37
N SER A 593 22.40 10.56 -51.11
CA SER A 593 23.59 11.30 -50.68
C SER A 593 24.82 10.42 -50.48
N GLY A 594 24.73 9.11 -50.76
CA GLY A 594 25.85 8.17 -50.76
C GLY A 594 26.03 7.34 -49.48
N ALA A 595 25.00 7.20 -48.63
CA ALA A 595 25.05 6.30 -47.48
C ALA A 595 25.19 4.82 -47.91
N GLU A 596 26.06 4.05 -47.25
CA GLU A 596 26.27 2.62 -47.53
C GLU A 596 25.08 1.78 -47.00
N VAL A 597 24.41 1.05 -47.91
CA VAL A 597 23.19 0.25 -47.64
C VAL A 597 23.42 -0.98 -46.75
N ASP A 598 24.67 -1.41 -46.63
CA ASP A 598 25.14 -2.57 -45.85
C ASP A 598 26.06 -2.18 -44.69
N SER A 599 26.10 -0.89 -44.33
CA SER A 599 26.79 -0.37 -43.15
C SER A 599 26.44 -1.16 -41.87
N ARG A 600 27.40 -1.35 -40.97
CA ARG A 600 27.21 -2.14 -39.74
C ARG A 600 27.37 -1.27 -38.50
N ASP A 601 26.52 -1.46 -37.50
CA ASP A 601 26.73 -0.90 -36.16
C ASP A 601 27.67 -1.77 -35.31
N GLU A 602 27.88 -1.35 -34.06
CA GLU A 602 28.67 -2.11 -33.08
C GLU A 602 28.08 -3.49 -32.77
N GLU A 603 26.78 -3.68 -32.91
CA GLU A 603 26.14 -4.99 -32.74
C GLU A 603 26.23 -5.84 -34.02
N GLY A 604 26.74 -5.28 -35.12
CA GLY A 604 26.76 -5.89 -36.43
C GLY A 604 25.42 -5.85 -37.18
N ASN A 605 24.43 -5.09 -36.70
CA ASN A 605 23.16 -4.90 -37.39
C ASN A 605 23.39 -4.05 -38.66
N THR A 606 22.73 -4.42 -39.75
CA THR A 606 22.64 -3.64 -40.99
C THR A 606 21.43 -2.70 -40.96
N PRO A 607 21.31 -1.69 -41.85
CA PRO A 607 20.08 -0.92 -42.01
C PRO A 607 18.85 -1.81 -42.21
N LEU A 608 19.01 -2.96 -42.88
CA LEU A 608 17.93 -3.93 -43.10
C LEU A 608 17.49 -4.58 -41.78
N ILE A 609 18.43 -5.08 -40.97
CA ILE A 609 18.11 -5.63 -39.65
C ILE A 609 17.45 -4.55 -38.78
N ALA A 610 17.95 -3.30 -38.84
CA ALA A 610 17.39 -2.18 -38.10
C ALA A 610 15.95 -1.83 -38.55
N ALA A 611 15.67 -1.82 -39.86
CA ALA A 611 14.33 -1.63 -40.42
C ALA A 611 13.36 -2.75 -39.99
N VAL A 612 13.86 -3.98 -39.95
CA VAL A 612 13.08 -5.13 -39.47
C VAL A 612 12.77 -5.02 -37.97
N GLN A 613 13.74 -4.64 -37.15
CA GLN A 613 13.52 -4.39 -35.72
C GLN A 613 12.49 -3.29 -35.47
N GLY A 614 12.49 -2.25 -36.31
CA GLY A 614 11.48 -1.18 -36.28
C GLY A 614 10.12 -1.63 -36.83
N GLY A 615 10.04 -2.76 -37.52
CA GLY A 615 8.81 -3.27 -38.13
C GLY A 615 8.35 -2.48 -39.36
N HIS A 616 9.25 -1.76 -40.04
CA HIS A 616 8.90 -0.82 -41.10
C HIS A 616 9.09 -1.42 -42.50
N ILE A 617 8.00 -1.95 -43.07
CA ILE A 617 8.02 -2.62 -44.39
C ILE A 617 8.50 -1.71 -45.53
N ASP A 618 8.12 -0.43 -45.55
CA ASP A 618 8.52 0.50 -46.61
C ASP A 618 10.03 0.80 -46.56
N ALA A 619 10.61 0.83 -45.35
CA ALA A 619 12.06 0.94 -45.19
C ALA A 619 12.76 -0.35 -45.64
N VAL A 620 12.20 -1.53 -45.34
CA VAL A 620 12.70 -2.82 -45.84
C VAL A 620 12.68 -2.84 -47.37
N LYS A 621 11.57 -2.46 -48.02
CA LYS A 621 11.45 -2.37 -49.48
C LYS A 621 12.48 -1.44 -50.09
N LEU A 622 12.61 -0.23 -49.55
CA LEU A 622 13.60 0.75 -49.99
C LEU A 622 15.02 0.17 -49.94
N LEU A 623 15.37 -0.53 -48.86
CA LEU A 623 16.70 -1.12 -48.71
C LEU A 623 16.93 -2.28 -49.69
N LEU A 624 15.95 -3.15 -49.90
CA LEU A 624 16.03 -4.25 -50.87
C LEU A 624 16.15 -3.73 -52.32
N GLU A 625 15.38 -2.69 -52.68
CA GLU A 625 15.49 -2.01 -53.98
C GLU A 625 16.87 -1.36 -54.21
N ASN A 626 17.53 -0.94 -53.13
CA ASN A 626 18.90 -0.39 -53.16
C ASN A 626 19.98 -1.46 -52.94
N GLY A 627 19.64 -2.76 -53.04
CA GLY A 627 20.60 -3.86 -53.07
C GLY A 627 21.12 -4.33 -51.70
N SER A 628 20.35 -4.16 -50.63
CA SER A 628 20.73 -4.65 -49.30
C SER A 628 20.83 -6.18 -49.25
N PRO A 629 21.93 -6.77 -48.71
CA PRO A 629 22.11 -8.22 -48.62
C PRO A 629 21.21 -8.88 -47.56
N LEU A 630 20.56 -9.99 -47.93
CA LEU A 630 19.61 -10.74 -47.09
C LEU A 630 20.27 -11.73 -46.13
N ASP A 631 21.50 -12.17 -46.41
CA ASP A 631 22.25 -13.18 -45.67
C ASP A 631 23.09 -12.60 -44.52
N CYS A 632 23.09 -11.27 -44.37
CA CYS A 632 23.82 -10.62 -43.31
C CYS A 632 23.25 -10.96 -41.93
N VAL A 633 24.16 -11.31 -41.02
CA VAL A 633 23.87 -11.59 -39.62
C VAL A 633 24.55 -10.57 -38.72
N ASN A 634 23.91 -10.24 -37.61
CA ASN A 634 24.53 -9.46 -36.54
C ASN A 634 25.50 -10.31 -35.69
N ARG A 635 26.11 -9.73 -34.66
CA ARG A 635 27.06 -10.43 -33.77
C ARG A 635 26.45 -11.65 -33.05
N LYS A 636 25.13 -11.69 -32.87
CA LYS A 636 24.40 -12.86 -32.30
C LYS A 636 24.11 -13.95 -33.34
N GLY A 637 24.46 -13.72 -34.62
CA GLY A 637 24.15 -14.64 -35.71
C GLY A 637 22.72 -14.53 -36.20
N VAL A 638 22.00 -13.45 -35.86
CA VAL A 638 20.59 -13.28 -36.24
C VAL A 638 20.51 -12.46 -37.53
N ASN A 639 19.73 -12.95 -38.50
CA ASN A 639 19.45 -12.25 -39.77
C ASN A 639 18.11 -11.50 -39.74
N ALA A 640 17.80 -10.79 -40.83
CA ALA A 640 16.55 -10.05 -40.98
C ALA A 640 15.30 -10.97 -40.94
N LEU A 641 15.39 -12.21 -41.42
CA LEU A 641 14.25 -13.12 -41.51
C LEU A 641 13.76 -13.56 -40.11
N ILE A 642 14.66 -13.90 -39.19
CA ILE A 642 14.32 -14.31 -37.82
C ILE A 642 13.59 -13.20 -37.04
N GLN A 643 13.86 -11.94 -37.34
CA GLN A 643 13.30 -10.80 -36.61
C GLN A 643 12.02 -10.23 -37.24
N GLY A 644 11.65 -10.68 -38.45
CA GLY A 644 10.54 -10.14 -39.23
C GLY A 644 9.15 -10.40 -38.67
N ASN A 645 8.26 -9.41 -38.79
CA ASN A 645 6.82 -9.62 -38.70
C ASN A 645 6.29 -10.28 -39.99
N ALA A 646 5.04 -10.72 -40.02
CA ALA A 646 4.49 -11.50 -41.15
C ALA A 646 4.65 -10.83 -42.53
N ALA A 647 4.37 -9.53 -42.62
CA ALA A 647 4.47 -8.78 -43.87
C ALA A 647 5.93 -8.61 -44.32
N ILE A 648 6.85 -8.38 -43.37
CA ILE A 648 8.29 -8.32 -43.65
C ILE A 648 8.84 -9.69 -44.03
N VAL A 649 8.44 -10.76 -43.33
CA VAL A 649 8.84 -12.14 -43.65
C VAL A 649 8.44 -12.49 -45.07
N GLN A 650 7.23 -12.13 -45.51
CA GLN A 650 6.80 -12.34 -46.89
C GLN A 650 7.74 -11.63 -47.89
N GLU A 651 8.00 -10.34 -47.70
CA GLU A 651 8.88 -9.57 -48.59
C GLU A 651 10.32 -10.11 -48.60
N LEU A 652 10.85 -10.55 -47.45
CA LEU A 652 12.18 -11.17 -47.36
C LEU A 652 12.24 -12.52 -48.09
N ILE A 653 11.19 -13.36 -47.97
CA ILE A 653 11.09 -14.65 -48.68
C ILE A 653 10.99 -14.43 -50.19
N GLU A 654 10.16 -13.48 -50.64
CA GLU A 654 10.05 -13.10 -52.06
C GLU A 654 11.37 -12.53 -52.60
N GLY A 655 12.13 -11.85 -51.74
CA GLY A 655 13.50 -11.38 -52.03
C GLY A 655 14.57 -12.48 -52.08
N GLY A 656 14.23 -13.73 -51.70
CA GLY A 656 15.14 -14.88 -51.73
C GLY A 656 15.86 -15.19 -50.42
N ALA A 657 15.31 -14.79 -49.26
CA ALA A 657 15.86 -15.16 -47.96
C ALA A 657 15.82 -16.69 -47.72
N ASP A 658 16.85 -17.23 -47.08
CA ASP A 658 16.92 -18.64 -46.71
C ASP A 658 15.96 -18.96 -45.54
N ILE A 659 14.89 -19.69 -45.85
CA ILE A 659 13.84 -20.07 -44.89
C ILE A 659 14.29 -21.13 -43.87
N GLU A 660 15.35 -21.89 -44.15
CA GLU A 660 15.92 -22.92 -43.26
C GLU A 660 17.08 -22.39 -42.42
N PHE A 661 17.36 -21.08 -42.50
CA PHE A 661 18.40 -20.43 -41.71
C PHE A 661 18.20 -20.67 -40.21
N VAL A 662 19.31 -20.79 -39.48
CA VAL A 662 19.33 -20.78 -38.02
C VAL A 662 20.44 -19.88 -37.50
N ASP A 663 20.19 -19.24 -36.35
CA ASP A 663 21.20 -18.46 -35.66
C ASP A 663 22.17 -19.32 -34.85
N LYS A 664 23.00 -18.68 -34.00
CA LYS A 664 24.00 -19.36 -33.17
C LYS A 664 23.38 -20.30 -32.13
N ASP A 665 22.16 -20.03 -31.67
CA ASP A 665 21.44 -20.83 -30.69
C ASP A 665 20.63 -21.97 -31.36
N GLY A 666 20.65 -22.02 -32.68
CA GLY A 666 19.90 -22.98 -33.48
C GLY A 666 18.44 -22.57 -33.68
N ASP A 667 18.08 -21.32 -33.37
CA ASP A 667 16.72 -20.83 -33.49
C ASP A 667 16.37 -20.60 -34.97
N SER A 668 15.28 -21.23 -35.41
CA SER A 668 14.75 -21.04 -36.77
C SER A 668 13.76 -19.87 -36.81
N PRO A 669 13.52 -19.27 -38.00
CA PRO A 669 12.46 -18.27 -38.18
C PRO A 669 11.09 -18.76 -37.68
N LEU A 670 10.79 -20.04 -37.85
CA LEU A 670 9.53 -20.65 -37.40
C LEU A 670 9.45 -20.70 -35.86
N LEU A 671 10.52 -21.11 -35.19
CA LEU A 671 10.58 -21.13 -33.72
C LEU A 671 10.41 -19.73 -33.15
N VAL A 672 11.12 -18.73 -33.68
CA VAL A 672 11.05 -17.35 -33.19
C VAL A 672 9.69 -16.71 -33.52
N ALA A 673 9.12 -16.97 -34.69
CA ALA A 673 7.77 -16.52 -35.02
C ALA A 673 6.72 -17.16 -34.10
N ALA A 674 6.88 -18.43 -33.75
CA ALA A 674 5.97 -19.14 -32.87
C ALA A 674 6.06 -18.66 -31.41
N THR A 675 7.27 -18.42 -30.89
CA THR A 675 7.47 -17.85 -29.55
C THR A 675 7.01 -16.41 -29.42
N LYS A 676 7.02 -15.62 -30.51
CA LYS A 676 6.46 -14.25 -30.54
C LYS A 676 4.96 -14.19 -30.86
N GLY A 677 4.33 -15.33 -31.15
CA GLY A 677 2.90 -15.40 -31.46
C GLY A 677 2.52 -14.79 -32.80
N HIS A 678 3.45 -14.70 -33.76
CA HIS A 678 3.21 -14.14 -35.08
C HIS A 678 2.52 -15.16 -35.99
N THR A 679 1.23 -15.43 -35.75
CA THR A 679 0.45 -16.48 -36.44
C THR A 679 0.52 -16.42 -37.96
N ASP A 680 0.45 -15.22 -38.55
CA ASP A 680 0.55 -15.07 -40.00
C ASP A 680 1.96 -15.40 -40.53
N ALA A 681 3.02 -15.04 -39.78
CA ALA A 681 4.39 -15.39 -40.14
C ALA A 681 4.62 -16.90 -40.03
N VAL A 682 4.12 -17.52 -38.95
CA VAL A 682 4.13 -18.99 -38.79
C VAL A 682 3.43 -19.68 -39.95
N LYS A 683 2.24 -19.20 -40.33
CA LYS A 683 1.49 -19.74 -41.46
C LYS A 683 2.25 -19.61 -42.77
N LEU A 684 2.81 -18.43 -43.05
CA LEU A 684 3.61 -18.20 -44.25
C LEU A 684 4.83 -19.12 -44.32
N LEU A 685 5.57 -19.28 -43.22
CA LEU A 685 6.74 -20.17 -43.16
C LEU A 685 6.35 -21.64 -43.40
N ILE A 686 5.23 -22.10 -42.82
CA ILE A 686 4.69 -23.45 -43.05
C ILE A 686 4.26 -23.63 -44.51
N ASP A 687 3.57 -22.65 -45.10
CA ASP A 687 3.11 -22.70 -46.49
C ASP A 687 4.29 -22.74 -47.49
N HIS A 688 5.45 -22.19 -47.13
CA HIS A 688 6.70 -22.27 -47.90
C HIS A 688 7.53 -23.54 -47.61
N GLY A 689 7.04 -24.43 -46.74
CA GLY A 689 7.61 -25.76 -46.54
C GLY A 689 8.67 -25.89 -45.44
N VAL A 690 8.73 -24.94 -44.49
CA VAL A 690 9.66 -25.03 -43.35
C VAL A 690 9.33 -26.25 -42.48
N SER A 691 10.37 -26.95 -42.00
CA SER A 691 10.22 -28.08 -41.09
C SER A 691 9.63 -27.67 -39.74
N VAL A 692 8.43 -28.17 -39.41
CA VAL A 692 7.73 -27.88 -38.15
C VAL A 692 8.31 -28.60 -36.92
N GLU A 693 9.02 -29.71 -37.14
CA GLU A 693 9.59 -30.55 -36.07
C GLU A 693 11.03 -30.16 -35.70
N ARG A 694 11.57 -29.10 -36.31
CA ARG A 694 12.94 -28.66 -36.02
C ARG A 694 13.03 -28.12 -34.60
N VAL A 695 14.07 -28.56 -33.88
CA VAL A 695 14.43 -28.07 -32.55
C VAL A 695 15.72 -27.27 -32.59
N ASN A 696 15.84 -26.30 -31.69
CA ASN A 696 17.08 -25.56 -31.46
C ASN A 696 18.11 -26.35 -30.63
N ASN A 697 19.23 -25.74 -30.28
CA ASN A 697 20.30 -26.41 -29.51
C ASN A 697 19.86 -26.86 -28.10
N ASN A 698 18.76 -26.30 -27.58
CA ASN A 698 18.17 -26.64 -26.29
C ASN A 698 17.00 -27.64 -26.42
N GLY A 699 16.73 -28.18 -27.62
CA GLY A 699 15.64 -29.12 -27.85
C GLY A 699 14.24 -28.48 -27.88
N CYS A 700 14.13 -27.14 -27.99
CA CYS A 700 12.85 -26.44 -28.08
C CYS A 700 12.35 -26.40 -29.53
N SER A 701 11.11 -26.85 -29.76
CA SER A 701 10.42 -26.76 -31.06
C SER A 701 9.47 -25.56 -31.11
N ALA A 702 9.02 -25.18 -32.31
CA ALA A 702 8.05 -24.10 -32.48
C ALA A 702 6.75 -24.34 -31.68
N LEU A 703 6.32 -25.60 -31.56
CA LEU A 703 5.14 -25.97 -30.77
C LEU A 703 5.37 -25.70 -29.28
N ILE A 704 6.51 -26.14 -28.73
CA ILE A 704 6.85 -25.93 -27.32
C ILE A 704 6.99 -24.43 -27.02
N GLY A 705 7.68 -23.68 -27.88
CA GLY A 705 7.79 -22.23 -27.77
C GLY A 705 6.43 -21.53 -27.72
N ALA A 706 5.49 -21.93 -28.58
CA ALA A 706 4.13 -21.39 -28.59
C ALA A 706 3.31 -21.79 -27.34
N ILE A 707 3.50 -23.01 -26.81
CA ILE A 707 2.83 -23.46 -25.58
C ILE A 707 3.31 -22.65 -24.37
N VAL A 708 4.62 -22.51 -24.20
CA VAL A 708 5.24 -21.77 -23.08
C VAL A 708 4.78 -20.30 -23.09
N GLN A 709 4.74 -19.68 -24.26
CA GLN A 709 4.31 -18.28 -24.43
C GLN A 709 2.78 -18.11 -24.56
N SER A 710 2.01 -19.21 -24.45
CA SER A 710 0.54 -19.21 -24.49
C SER A 710 -0.07 -18.65 -25.79
N HIS A 711 0.58 -18.85 -26.93
CA HIS A 711 0.10 -18.44 -28.24
C HIS A 711 -0.82 -19.50 -28.87
N ILE A 712 -2.06 -19.55 -28.39
CA ILE A 712 -3.01 -20.64 -28.71
C ILE A 712 -3.32 -20.77 -30.21
N ASP A 713 -3.41 -19.67 -30.95
CA ASP A 713 -3.65 -19.74 -32.40
C ASP A 713 -2.48 -20.38 -33.15
N VAL A 714 -1.24 -20.11 -32.70
CA VAL A 714 -0.04 -20.75 -33.22
C VAL A 714 -0.01 -22.22 -32.82
N VAL A 715 -0.33 -22.56 -31.56
CA VAL A 715 -0.44 -23.96 -31.10
C VAL A 715 -1.44 -24.72 -31.97
N LYS A 716 -2.64 -24.17 -32.18
CA LYS A 716 -3.67 -24.77 -33.04
C LYS A 716 -3.18 -24.97 -34.47
N LEU A 717 -2.51 -23.97 -35.05
CA LEU A 717 -1.97 -24.05 -36.41
C LEU A 717 -0.91 -25.14 -36.53
N LEU A 718 0.05 -25.19 -35.61
CA LEU A 718 1.12 -26.17 -35.60
C LEU A 718 0.59 -27.59 -35.39
N LEU A 719 -0.39 -27.80 -34.49
CA LEU A 719 -1.01 -29.11 -34.25
C LEU A 719 -1.66 -29.71 -35.50
N THR A 720 -2.14 -28.90 -36.46
CA THR A 720 -2.66 -29.43 -37.74
C THR A 720 -1.58 -30.05 -38.63
N LYS A 721 -0.30 -29.79 -38.34
CA LYS A 721 0.87 -30.21 -39.13
C LYS A 721 1.80 -31.17 -38.39
N VAL A 722 1.69 -31.23 -37.06
CA VAL A 722 2.48 -32.13 -36.22
C VAL A 722 2.10 -33.58 -36.47
N ALA A 723 3.10 -34.45 -36.68
CA ALA A 723 2.87 -35.84 -37.01
C ALA A 723 2.53 -36.73 -35.79
N ASN A 724 3.01 -36.34 -34.60
CA ASN A 724 2.79 -37.06 -33.35
C ASN A 724 2.69 -36.10 -32.14
N VAL A 725 1.48 -35.89 -31.62
CA VAL A 725 1.23 -35.04 -30.43
C VAL A 725 1.89 -35.56 -29.14
N ASN A 726 2.29 -36.84 -29.12
CA ASN A 726 2.93 -37.52 -27.98
C ASN A 726 4.45 -37.63 -28.13
N GLU A 727 5.06 -36.87 -29.05
CA GLU A 727 6.50 -36.83 -29.17
C GLU A 727 7.14 -36.28 -27.88
N LYS A 728 8.19 -36.98 -27.44
CA LYS A 728 8.98 -36.59 -26.28
C LYS A 728 10.18 -35.76 -26.76
N PHE A 729 10.38 -34.60 -26.16
CA PHE A 729 11.57 -33.78 -26.41
C PHE A 729 12.53 -33.86 -25.20
N LEU A 730 13.34 -32.83 -24.94
CA LEU A 730 14.35 -32.83 -23.88
C LEU A 730 13.78 -33.32 -22.53
N ALA A 731 14.55 -34.17 -21.81
CA ALA A 731 14.15 -34.81 -20.55
C ALA A 731 12.89 -35.72 -20.62
N GLY A 732 12.48 -36.09 -21.83
CA GLY A 732 11.34 -36.97 -22.07
C GLY A 732 9.99 -36.30 -21.89
N GLU A 733 9.95 -34.98 -21.75
CA GLU A 733 8.72 -34.22 -21.56
C GLU A 733 7.86 -34.24 -22.84
N THR A 734 6.54 -34.21 -22.65
CA THR A 734 5.56 -34.14 -23.74
C THR A 734 5.03 -32.72 -23.85
N ALA A 735 4.49 -32.34 -25.02
CA ALA A 735 3.82 -31.05 -25.18
C ALA A 735 2.70 -30.84 -24.14
N LEU A 736 1.97 -31.91 -23.78
CA LEU A 736 0.96 -31.88 -22.73
C LEU A 736 1.58 -31.64 -21.35
N GLY A 737 2.70 -32.30 -21.03
CA GLY A 737 3.44 -32.09 -19.79
C GLY A 737 3.85 -30.62 -19.60
N VAL A 738 4.42 -30.00 -20.64
CA VAL A 738 4.79 -28.57 -20.63
C VAL A 738 3.56 -27.68 -20.45
N ALA A 739 2.49 -27.93 -21.20
CA ALA A 739 1.26 -27.16 -21.06
C ALA A 739 0.70 -27.23 -19.63
N CYS A 740 0.83 -28.39 -18.99
CA CYS A 740 0.44 -28.62 -17.60
C CYS A 740 1.35 -27.92 -16.60
N GLN A 741 2.66 -27.96 -16.79
CA GLN A 741 3.64 -27.29 -15.95
C GLN A 741 3.55 -25.76 -16.04
N CYS A 742 3.23 -25.21 -17.21
CA CYS A 742 3.03 -23.78 -17.42
C CYS A 742 1.62 -23.29 -17.10
N GLY A 743 0.69 -24.19 -16.73
CA GLY A 743 -0.69 -23.83 -16.41
C GLY A 743 -1.54 -23.39 -17.61
N ASN A 744 -1.10 -23.70 -18.82
CA ASN A 744 -1.76 -23.31 -20.06
C ASN A 744 -2.97 -24.22 -20.35
N LEU A 745 -4.10 -23.94 -19.69
CA LEU A 745 -5.35 -24.70 -19.83
C LEU A 745 -5.85 -24.81 -21.28
N PRO A 746 -5.89 -23.73 -22.09
CA PRO A 746 -6.33 -23.86 -23.49
C PRO A 746 -5.42 -24.77 -24.33
N ALA A 747 -4.10 -24.70 -24.17
CA ALA A 747 -3.19 -25.60 -24.87
C ALA A 747 -3.34 -27.04 -24.39
N ALA A 748 -3.45 -27.27 -23.07
CA ALA A 748 -3.69 -28.60 -22.51
C ALA A 748 -4.99 -29.21 -23.04
N GLN A 749 -6.07 -28.42 -23.12
CA GLN A 749 -7.35 -28.84 -23.71
C GLN A 749 -7.20 -29.25 -25.18
N LEU A 750 -6.55 -28.40 -25.99
CA LEU A 750 -6.32 -28.68 -27.40
C LEU A 750 -5.48 -29.94 -27.60
N LEU A 751 -4.40 -30.10 -26.84
CA LEU A 751 -3.53 -31.27 -26.92
C LEU A 751 -4.29 -32.56 -26.58
N VAL A 752 -5.11 -32.55 -25.52
CA VAL A 752 -5.93 -33.71 -25.14
C VAL A 752 -6.99 -34.01 -26.22
N ASP A 753 -7.62 -32.99 -26.79
CA ASP A 753 -8.63 -33.18 -27.83
C ASP A 753 -8.02 -33.70 -29.15
N GLU A 754 -6.75 -33.38 -29.43
CA GLU A 754 -5.95 -33.93 -30.54
C GLU A 754 -5.29 -35.29 -30.21
N GLY A 755 -5.61 -35.90 -29.07
CA GLY A 755 -5.19 -37.26 -28.73
C GLY A 755 -3.88 -37.38 -27.93
N ALA A 756 -3.46 -36.34 -27.22
CA ALA A 756 -2.38 -36.44 -26.25
C ALA A 756 -2.72 -37.44 -25.13
N ALA A 757 -1.77 -38.32 -24.83
CA ALA A 757 -1.92 -39.33 -23.78
C ALA A 757 -1.78 -38.67 -22.40
N VAL A 758 -2.90 -38.64 -21.66
CA VAL A 758 -3.03 -37.94 -20.36
C VAL A 758 -2.08 -38.41 -19.27
N ASP A 759 -1.61 -39.67 -19.32
CA ASP A 759 -0.70 -40.27 -18.34
C ASP A 759 0.71 -40.55 -18.89
N LEU A 760 1.06 -40.00 -20.07
CA LEU A 760 2.38 -40.21 -20.64
C LEU A 760 3.45 -39.47 -19.82
N ALA A 761 4.20 -40.24 -19.03
CA ALA A 761 5.21 -39.72 -18.12
C ALA A 761 6.51 -39.31 -18.84
N SER A 762 7.20 -38.31 -18.31
CA SER A 762 8.57 -37.94 -18.70
C SER A 762 9.61 -38.96 -18.23
N ASP A 763 10.89 -38.70 -18.47
CA ASP A 763 11.96 -39.69 -18.20
C ASP A 763 12.22 -39.93 -16.70
N ASN A 764 11.71 -39.06 -15.81
CA ASN A 764 11.77 -39.22 -14.35
C ASN A 764 10.45 -39.79 -13.75
N GLY A 765 9.52 -40.21 -14.62
CA GLY A 765 8.21 -40.71 -14.21
C GLY A 765 7.16 -39.64 -13.91
N SER A 766 7.42 -38.35 -14.11
CA SER A 766 6.41 -37.30 -13.91
C SER A 766 5.34 -37.32 -15.00
N THR A 767 4.09 -37.56 -14.60
CA THR A 767 2.91 -37.44 -15.47
C THR A 767 2.47 -35.98 -15.61
N PRO A 768 1.67 -35.62 -16.63
CA PRO A 768 1.10 -34.27 -16.75
C PRO A 768 0.35 -33.81 -15.48
N LEU A 769 -0.34 -34.72 -14.79
CA LEU A 769 -1.03 -34.42 -13.53
C LEU A 769 -0.03 -34.07 -12.41
N VAL A 770 1.09 -34.81 -12.32
CA VAL A 770 2.16 -34.53 -11.35
C VAL A 770 2.80 -33.16 -11.64
N MET A 771 3.12 -32.86 -12.90
CA MET A 771 3.71 -31.58 -13.29
C MET A 771 2.76 -30.40 -13.00
N ALA A 772 1.46 -30.55 -13.26
CA ALA A 772 0.47 -29.52 -12.91
C ALA A 772 0.32 -29.34 -11.40
N ALA A 773 0.39 -30.43 -10.62
CA ALA A 773 0.28 -30.39 -9.16
C ALA A 773 1.52 -29.76 -8.51
N GLU A 774 2.72 -30.08 -9.01
CA GLU A 774 3.97 -29.46 -8.57
C GLU A 774 3.96 -27.94 -8.79
N ALA A 775 3.43 -27.49 -9.93
CA ALA A 775 3.31 -26.08 -10.30
C ALA A 775 2.06 -25.37 -9.73
N GLY A 776 1.12 -26.09 -9.11
CA GLY A 776 -0.06 -25.52 -8.45
C GLY A 776 -1.22 -25.15 -9.39
N HIS A 777 -1.29 -25.75 -10.58
CA HIS A 777 -2.25 -25.36 -11.62
C HIS A 777 -3.57 -26.15 -11.56
N THR A 778 -4.40 -25.83 -10.55
CA THR A 778 -5.67 -26.52 -10.23
C THR A 778 -6.64 -26.64 -11.42
N SER A 779 -6.73 -25.62 -12.29
CA SER A 779 -7.63 -25.64 -13.45
C SER A 779 -7.23 -26.69 -14.49
N VAL A 780 -5.93 -26.86 -14.72
CA VAL A 780 -5.41 -27.89 -15.64
C VAL A 780 -5.55 -29.28 -15.02
N MET A 781 -5.32 -29.40 -13.72
CA MET A 781 -5.55 -30.67 -13.01
C MET A 781 -7.00 -31.13 -13.10
N ARG A 782 -7.98 -30.22 -12.98
CA ARG A 782 -9.40 -30.55 -13.14
C ARG A 782 -9.69 -31.14 -14.51
N LEU A 783 -9.16 -30.52 -15.57
CA LEU A 783 -9.26 -31.04 -16.94
C LEU A 783 -8.65 -32.44 -17.05
N LEU A 784 -7.44 -32.66 -16.53
CA LEU A 784 -6.76 -33.95 -16.62
C LEU A 784 -7.55 -35.06 -15.89
N LEU A 785 -8.05 -34.77 -14.69
CA LEU A 785 -8.87 -35.71 -13.91
C LEU A 785 -10.20 -36.02 -14.62
N GLU A 786 -10.87 -35.02 -15.21
CA GLU A 786 -12.06 -35.22 -16.04
C GLU A 786 -11.79 -36.11 -17.27
N LYS A 787 -10.57 -36.05 -17.81
CA LYS A 787 -10.11 -36.84 -18.95
C LYS A 787 -9.49 -38.19 -18.56
N GLY A 788 -9.57 -38.55 -17.28
CA GLY A 788 -9.22 -39.88 -16.77
C GLY A 788 -7.74 -40.06 -16.41
N ALA A 789 -7.01 -38.98 -16.11
CA ALA A 789 -5.65 -39.08 -15.58
C ALA A 789 -5.60 -39.90 -14.28
N SER A 790 -4.61 -40.75 -14.16
CA SER A 790 -4.41 -41.59 -12.97
C SER A 790 -3.93 -40.75 -11.79
N ILE A 791 -4.79 -40.60 -10.78
CA ILE A 791 -4.61 -39.70 -9.64
C ILE A 791 -3.40 -40.04 -8.74
N ASP A 792 -3.08 -41.33 -8.63
CA ASP A 792 -2.01 -41.85 -7.77
C ASP A 792 -0.76 -42.28 -8.55
N SER A 793 -0.63 -41.83 -9.81
CA SER A 793 0.62 -41.99 -10.56
C SER A 793 1.77 -41.33 -9.80
N ALA A 794 2.90 -42.04 -9.72
CA ALA A 794 4.06 -41.62 -8.97
C ALA A 794 5.29 -41.53 -9.87
N THR A 795 6.17 -40.59 -9.57
CA THR A 795 7.50 -40.49 -10.18
C THR A 795 8.37 -41.69 -9.79
N ASP A 796 9.58 -41.79 -10.36
CA ASP A 796 10.55 -42.82 -10.00
C ASP A 796 10.98 -42.77 -8.52
N THR A 797 10.81 -41.63 -7.85
CA THR A 797 11.06 -41.46 -6.41
C THR A 797 9.86 -41.82 -5.54
N GLY A 798 8.73 -42.21 -6.14
CA GLY A 798 7.47 -42.51 -5.45
C GLY A 798 6.63 -41.28 -5.14
N SER A 799 6.96 -40.10 -5.66
CA SER A 799 6.23 -38.85 -5.39
C SER A 799 4.96 -38.77 -6.24
N THR A 800 3.81 -38.67 -5.60
CA THR A 800 2.51 -38.46 -6.26
C THR A 800 2.19 -36.98 -6.41
N ALA A 801 1.15 -36.66 -7.19
CA ALA A 801 0.62 -35.30 -7.31
C ALA A 801 0.26 -34.69 -5.94
N LEU A 802 -0.31 -35.50 -5.03
CA LEU A 802 -0.67 -35.05 -3.68
C LEU A 802 0.57 -34.65 -2.87
N ILE A 803 1.66 -35.43 -2.96
CA ILE A 803 2.89 -35.17 -2.22
C ILE A 803 3.57 -33.88 -2.71
N PHE A 804 3.66 -33.66 -4.02
CA PHE A 804 4.23 -32.42 -4.56
C PHE A 804 3.38 -31.19 -4.23
N ALA A 805 2.06 -31.29 -4.36
CA ALA A 805 1.13 -30.24 -3.97
C ALA A 805 1.26 -29.88 -2.48
N SER A 806 1.38 -30.91 -1.62
CA SER A 806 1.55 -30.74 -0.18
C SER A 806 2.91 -30.15 0.20
N LEU A 807 3.99 -30.53 -0.47
CA LEU A 807 5.33 -29.97 -0.26
C LEU A 807 5.41 -28.50 -0.68
N ASN A 808 4.81 -28.15 -1.82
CA ASN A 808 4.89 -26.80 -2.40
C ASN A 808 3.81 -25.83 -1.87
N GLY A 809 2.91 -26.27 -0.99
CA GLY A 809 1.94 -25.36 -0.34
C GLY A 809 0.69 -25.07 -1.17
N HIS A 810 0.39 -25.88 -2.18
CA HIS A 810 -0.72 -25.62 -3.12
C HIS A 810 -2.06 -26.14 -2.59
N PHE A 811 -2.62 -25.47 -1.57
CA PHE A 811 -3.83 -25.90 -0.84
C PHE A 811 -5.01 -26.32 -1.74
N GLU A 812 -5.36 -25.52 -2.75
CA GLU A 812 -6.48 -25.84 -3.65
C GLU A 812 -6.23 -27.09 -4.50
N THR A 813 -4.96 -27.38 -4.84
CA THR A 813 -4.62 -28.62 -5.56
C THR A 813 -4.68 -29.84 -4.64
N VAL A 814 -4.23 -29.71 -3.38
CA VAL A 814 -4.37 -30.76 -2.36
C VAL A 814 -5.85 -31.08 -2.16
N LYS A 815 -6.69 -30.06 -1.99
CA LYS A 815 -8.13 -30.22 -1.84
C LYS A 815 -8.76 -30.92 -3.03
N LEU A 816 -8.45 -30.47 -4.25
CA LEU A 816 -8.96 -31.10 -5.47
C LEU A 816 -8.58 -32.59 -5.55
N LEU A 817 -7.34 -32.94 -5.23
CA LEU A 817 -6.86 -34.32 -5.28
C LEU A 817 -7.56 -35.20 -4.24
N LEU A 818 -7.72 -34.72 -3.01
CA LEU A 818 -8.43 -35.45 -1.95
C LEU A 818 -9.91 -35.65 -2.28
N GLU A 819 -10.59 -34.62 -2.80
CA GLU A 819 -11.98 -34.71 -3.26
C GLU A 819 -12.17 -35.74 -4.40
N ASN A 820 -11.13 -35.97 -5.20
CA ASN A 820 -11.12 -36.97 -6.28
C ASN A 820 -10.55 -38.34 -5.85
N GLY A 821 -10.32 -38.54 -4.55
CA GLY A 821 -9.96 -39.85 -3.99
C GLY A 821 -8.48 -40.20 -4.06
N ALA A 822 -7.57 -39.22 -4.09
CA ALA A 822 -6.13 -39.47 -3.99
C ALA A 822 -5.80 -40.24 -2.71
N ALA A 823 -4.88 -41.21 -2.80
CA ALA A 823 -4.47 -42.00 -1.67
C ALA A 823 -3.60 -41.16 -0.71
N VAL A 824 -4.18 -40.78 0.42
CA VAL A 824 -3.59 -39.83 1.40
C VAL A 824 -2.26 -40.30 2.00
N ASP A 825 -2.08 -41.61 2.18
CA ASP A 825 -0.94 -42.22 2.88
C ASP A 825 0.11 -42.84 1.94
N LYS A 826 0.12 -42.45 0.65
CA LYS A 826 1.21 -42.85 -0.25
C LYS A 826 2.55 -42.32 0.28
N GLN A 827 3.56 -43.18 0.27
CA GLN A 827 4.90 -42.85 0.73
C GLN A 827 5.87 -42.73 -0.44
N ILE A 828 6.72 -41.71 -0.40
CA ILE A 828 7.89 -41.66 -1.29
C ILE A 828 8.94 -42.69 -0.86
N ALA A 829 9.99 -42.89 -1.65
CA ALA A 829 11.08 -43.82 -1.33
C ALA A 829 11.75 -43.56 0.04
N SER A 830 11.62 -42.35 0.58
CA SER A 830 12.11 -41.96 1.90
C SER A 830 11.20 -42.40 3.07
N GLY A 831 9.97 -42.86 2.79
CA GLY A 831 8.95 -43.16 3.78
C GLY A 831 8.04 -41.98 4.14
N SER A 832 8.32 -40.77 3.67
CA SER A 832 7.47 -39.59 3.94
C SER A 832 6.14 -39.65 3.19
N THR A 833 5.05 -39.27 3.85
CA THR A 833 3.70 -39.08 3.28
C THR A 833 3.47 -37.61 2.92
N ALA A 834 2.32 -37.30 2.29
CA ALA A 834 1.88 -35.92 2.06
C ALA A 834 1.79 -35.10 3.36
N LEU A 835 1.35 -35.73 4.46
CA LEU A 835 1.30 -35.09 5.78
C LEU A 835 2.69 -34.74 6.29
N ALA A 836 3.64 -35.68 6.20
CA ALA A 836 5.01 -35.47 6.68
C ALA A 836 5.70 -34.32 5.92
N VAL A 837 5.58 -34.27 4.58
CA VAL A 837 6.20 -33.19 3.80
C VAL A 837 5.52 -31.83 4.01
N ALA A 838 4.20 -31.81 4.28
CA ALA A 838 3.49 -30.57 4.61
C ALA A 838 3.93 -30.02 5.98
N CYS A 839 4.15 -30.90 6.96
CA CYS A 839 4.71 -30.55 8.27
C CYS A 839 6.15 -30.02 8.15
N GLU A 840 7.02 -30.72 7.41
CA GLU A 840 8.40 -30.28 7.18
C GLU A 840 8.49 -28.92 6.47
N ALA A 841 7.55 -28.64 5.57
CA ALA A 841 7.47 -27.37 4.85
C ALA A 841 6.68 -26.26 5.58
N GLY A 842 6.02 -26.57 6.71
CA GLY A 842 5.27 -25.60 7.52
C GLY A 842 3.89 -25.20 6.97
N HIS A 843 3.28 -26.00 6.10
CA HIS A 843 1.99 -25.68 5.45
C HIS A 843 0.79 -26.08 6.32
N ILE A 844 0.54 -25.31 7.38
CA ILE A 844 -0.44 -25.61 8.44
C ILE A 844 -1.86 -25.92 7.90
N ASP A 845 -2.37 -25.17 6.92
CA ASP A 845 -3.73 -25.40 6.38
C ASP A 845 -3.83 -26.71 5.61
N ILE A 846 -2.76 -27.10 4.91
CA ILE A 846 -2.66 -28.40 4.23
C ILE A 846 -2.57 -29.52 5.24
N VAL A 847 -1.81 -29.33 6.32
CA VAL A 847 -1.72 -30.30 7.43
C VAL A 847 -3.12 -30.56 8.02
N ARG A 848 -3.89 -29.50 8.30
CA ARG A 848 -5.30 -29.62 8.72
C ARG A 848 -6.13 -30.44 7.75
N LEU A 849 -6.10 -30.06 6.48
CA LEU A 849 -6.90 -30.70 5.44
C LEU A 849 -6.56 -32.19 5.27
N LEU A 850 -5.27 -32.56 5.33
CA LEU A 850 -4.83 -33.94 5.23
C LEU A 850 -5.30 -34.79 6.43
N ILE A 851 -5.19 -34.25 7.65
CA ILE A 851 -5.67 -34.93 8.87
C ILE A 851 -7.19 -35.11 8.83
N GLU A 852 -7.94 -34.07 8.47
CA GLU A 852 -9.39 -34.14 8.28
C GLU A 852 -9.81 -35.15 7.20
N SER A 853 -8.93 -35.39 6.22
CA SER A 853 -9.11 -36.38 5.15
C SER A 853 -8.61 -37.79 5.52
N GLY A 854 -8.23 -38.00 6.78
CA GLY A 854 -7.86 -39.33 7.31
C GLY A 854 -6.39 -39.72 7.11
N ALA A 855 -5.47 -38.77 6.93
CA ALA A 855 -4.05 -39.04 6.90
C ALA A 855 -3.57 -39.72 8.19
N GLY A 856 -2.74 -40.76 8.06
CA GLY A 856 -2.08 -41.38 9.21
C GLY A 856 -1.08 -40.42 9.86
N VAL A 857 -1.25 -40.16 11.16
CA VAL A 857 -0.46 -39.15 11.90
C VAL A 857 0.89 -39.65 12.43
N ASP A 858 1.17 -40.95 12.33
CA ASP A 858 2.34 -41.60 12.94
C ASP A 858 3.35 -42.17 11.91
N PHE A 859 3.20 -41.85 10.63
CA PHE A 859 4.22 -42.23 9.64
C PHE A 859 5.55 -41.55 9.93
N LYS A 860 6.63 -42.32 9.87
CA LYS A 860 7.99 -41.84 10.12
C LYS A 860 8.71 -41.51 8.82
N ASN A 861 9.45 -40.39 8.81
CA ASN A 861 10.41 -40.08 7.75
C ASN A 861 11.72 -40.88 7.92
N GLN A 862 12.73 -40.62 7.07
CA GLN A 862 14.04 -41.32 7.12
C GLN A 862 14.78 -41.14 8.45
N ASP A 863 14.57 -40.01 9.13
CA ASP A 863 15.17 -39.73 10.45
C ASP A 863 14.38 -40.37 11.60
N GLY A 864 13.32 -41.13 11.29
CA GLY A 864 12.45 -41.77 12.28
C GLY A 864 11.46 -40.81 12.93
N ARG A 865 11.32 -39.58 12.42
CA ARG A 865 10.47 -38.53 12.99
C ARG A 865 9.03 -38.67 12.51
N THR A 866 8.08 -38.61 13.43
CA THR A 866 6.66 -38.47 13.13
C THR A 866 6.32 -36.99 12.87
N PRO A 867 5.18 -36.68 12.22
CA PRO A 867 4.64 -35.32 12.16
C PRO A 867 4.66 -34.60 13.52
N LEU A 868 4.28 -35.29 14.60
CA LEU A 868 4.27 -34.71 15.95
C LEU A 868 5.67 -34.28 16.42
N ILE A 869 6.71 -35.05 16.09
CA ILE A 869 8.10 -34.70 16.41
C ILE A 869 8.54 -33.46 15.63
N VAL A 870 8.22 -33.40 14.33
CA VAL A 870 8.56 -32.26 13.47
C VAL A 870 7.89 -30.98 13.98
N GLU A 871 6.58 -31.03 14.25
CA GLU A 871 5.81 -29.87 14.72
C GLU A 871 6.20 -29.44 16.14
N ALA A 872 6.57 -30.39 17.00
CA ALA A 872 7.08 -30.08 18.34
C ALA A 872 8.47 -29.42 18.30
N GLN A 873 9.32 -29.78 17.33
CA GLN A 873 10.59 -29.10 17.10
C GLN A 873 10.39 -27.68 16.55
N SER A 874 9.45 -27.49 15.62
CA SER A 874 9.16 -26.20 14.98
C SER A 874 8.32 -25.26 15.84
N GLY A 875 7.66 -25.74 16.90
CA GLY A 875 6.88 -24.92 17.84
C GLY A 875 5.44 -24.63 17.39
N HIS A 876 4.90 -25.39 16.45
CA HIS A 876 3.58 -25.15 15.86
C HIS A 876 2.45 -25.72 16.72
N ALA A 877 2.19 -25.08 17.87
CA ALA A 877 1.23 -25.53 18.88
C ALA A 877 -0.17 -25.90 18.33
N PRO A 878 -0.80 -25.16 17.39
CA PRO A 878 -2.09 -25.54 16.83
C PRO A 878 -2.06 -26.87 16.07
N VAL A 879 -0.95 -27.18 15.39
CA VAL A 879 -0.79 -28.45 14.65
C VAL A 879 -0.47 -29.58 15.62
N VAL A 880 0.37 -29.34 16.62
CA VAL A 880 0.64 -30.29 17.72
C VAL A 880 -0.68 -30.69 18.40
N GLN A 881 -1.52 -29.72 18.75
CA GLN A 881 -2.83 -29.98 19.33
C GLN A 881 -3.68 -30.86 18.41
N LEU A 882 -3.74 -30.52 17.12
CA LEU A 882 -4.51 -31.26 16.13
C LEU A 882 -4.03 -32.71 15.97
N LEU A 883 -2.71 -32.93 15.84
CA LEU A 883 -2.12 -34.26 15.71
C LEU A 883 -2.42 -35.12 16.92
N VAL A 884 -2.28 -34.57 18.13
CA VAL A 884 -2.56 -35.31 19.38
C VAL A 884 -4.05 -35.61 19.52
N ASP A 885 -4.94 -34.68 19.16
CA ASP A 885 -6.39 -34.92 19.15
C ASP A 885 -6.79 -36.02 18.16
N HIS A 886 -5.99 -36.27 17.12
CA HIS A 886 -6.17 -37.35 16.15
C HIS A 886 -5.35 -38.60 16.46
N GLY A 887 -4.84 -38.72 17.69
CA GLY A 887 -4.24 -39.95 18.21
C GLY A 887 -2.77 -40.15 17.87
N ALA A 888 -2.01 -39.08 17.55
CA ALA A 888 -0.57 -39.18 17.37
C ALA A 888 0.13 -39.74 18.63
N SER A 889 1.11 -40.60 18.42
CA SER A 889 1.84 -41.26 19.50
C SER A 889 2.78 -40.28 20.21
N ILE A 890 2.36 -39.82 21.39
CA ILE A 890 2.97 -38.70 22.14
C ILE A 890 4.42 -38.97 22.57
N ASP A 891 4.74 -40.19 22.99
CA ASP A 891 6.06 -40.54 23.57
C ASP A 891 7.00 -41.25 22.57
N TRP A 892 6.63 -41.30 21.29
CA TRP A 892 7.50 -41.91 20.28
C TRP A 892 8.77 -41.08 20.07
N VAL A 893 9.86 -41.77 19.77
CA VAL A 893 11.16 -41.15 19.55
C VAL A 893 11.63 -41.34 18.11
N ASP A 894 12.46 -40.39 17.67
CA ASP A 894 13.16 -40.46 16.39
C ASP A 894 14.41 -41.36 16.47
N ASN A 895 15.18 -41.44 15.38
CA ASN A 895 16.40 -42.27 15.33
C ASN A 895 17.52 -41.77 16.28
N GLN A 896 17.44 -40.52 16.74
CA GLN A 896 18.33 -39.96 17.76
C GLN A 896 17.79 -40.18 19.18
N GLY A 897 16.61 -40.79 19.30
CA GLY A 897 15.95 -41.04 20.58
C GLY A 897 15.29 -39.81 21.18
N MET A 898 15.07 -38.75 20.40
CA MET A 898 14.40 -37.52 20.86
C MET A 898 12.88 -37.67 20.79
N SER A 899 12.18 -37.34 21.88
CA SER A 899 10.71 -37.29 21.92
C SER A 899 10.18 -35.89 21.56
N PRO A 900 8.88 -35.76 21.20
CA PRO A 900 8.25 -34.45 21.00
C PRO A 900 8.43 -33.52 22.20
N LEU A 901 8.27 -34.04 23.42
CA LEU A 901 8.43 -33.27 24.65
C LEU A 901 9.88 -32.78 24.82
N ALA A 902 10.87 -33.61 24.52
CA ALA A 902 12.28 -33.21 24.57
C ALA A 902 12.61 -32.12 23.55
N TYR A 903 12.08 -32.20 22.32
CA TYR A 903 12.26 -31.15 21.31
C TYR A 903 11.58 -29.84 21.67
N GLY A 904 10.32 -29.89 22.14
CA GLY A 904 9.61 -28.70 22.61
C GLY A 904 10.33 -28.05 23.78
N ALA A 905 10.88 -28.86 24.69
CA ALA A 905 11.60 -28.38 25.85
C ALA A 905 12.96 -27.76 25.50
N PHE A 906 13.73 -28.40 24.63
CA PHE A 906 15.04 -27.93 24.17
C PHE A 906 14.97 -26.59 23.42
N ASN A 907 13.90 -26.37 22.64
CA ASN A 907 13.71 -25.14 21.86
C ASN A 907 12.87 -24.08 22.57
N GLY A 908 12.37 -24.35 23.78
CA GLY A 908 11.65 -23.37 24.59
C GLY A 908 10.18 -23.14 24.20
N HIS A 909 9.56 -24.09 23.49
CA HIS A 909 8.18 -23.97 22.98
C HIS A 909 7.16 -24.26 24.08
N VAL A 910 6.88 -23.24 24.91
CA VAL A 910 6.00 -23.33 26.09
C VAL A 910 4.64 -23.96 25.78
N ASP A 911 3.95 -23.49 24.74
CA ASP A 911 2.59 -23.96 24.40
C ASP A 911 2.60 -25.43 23.92
N VAL A 912 3.61 -25.82 23.14
CA VAL A 912 3.79 -27.21 22.70
C VAL A 912 4.03 -28.12 23.91
N VAL A 913 4.95 -27.74 24.80
CA VAL A 913 5.26 -28.50 26.02
C VAL A 913 4.01 -28.65 26.89
N LYS A 914 3.25 -27.56 27.07
CA LYS A 914 1.99 -27.57 27.81
C LYS A 914 0.98 -28.55 27.22
N ILE A 915 0.75 -28.51 25.91
CA ILE A 915 -0.18 -29.42 25.21
C ILE A 915 0.24 -30.88 25.42
N LEU A 916 1.52 -31.19 25.20
CA LEU A 916 2.03 -32.56 25.33
C LEU A 916 1.87 -33.10 26.76
N LEU A 917 2.16 -32.28 27.78
CA LEU A 917 1.99 -32.65 29.19
C LEU A 917 0.52 -32.84 29.57
N GLU A 918 -0.37 -31.92 29.16
CA GLU A 918 -1.81 -32.04 29.39
C GLU A 918 -2.41 -33.29 28.73
N LYS A 919 -1.80 -33.77 27.65
CA LYS A 919 -2.19 -34.98 26.93
C LYS A 919 -1.47 -36.24 27.40
N GLY A 920 -0.68 -36.15 28.47
CA GLY A 920 -0.12 -37.28 29.18
C GLY A 920 1.25 -37.75 28.68
N ALA A 921 2.05 -36.87 28.07
CA ALA A 921 3.45 -37.17 27.77
C ALA A 921 4.22 -37.57 29.05
N ASP A 922 5.10 -38.57 28.95
CA ASP A 922 5.96 -38.96 30.07
C ASP A 922 7.01 -37.89 30.35
N VAL A 923 6.72 -37.06 31.35
CA VAL A 923 7.59 -35.95 31.80
C VAL A 923 9.02 -36.40 32.18
N ASN A 924 9.20 -37.67 32.55
CA ASN A 924 10.47 -38.23 32.98
C ASN A 924 11.08 -39.20 31.95
N GLN A 925 10.57 -39.22 30.72
CA GLN A 925 11.12 -40.05 29.65
C GLN A 925 12.59 -39.71 29.41
N ARG A 926 13.44 -40.75 29.35
CA ARG A 926 14.85 -40.61 29.03
C ARG A 926 15.11 -40.80 27.55
N ILE A 927 15.71 -39.81 26.91
CA ILE A 927 16.20 -39.92 25.52
C ILE A 927 17.50 -40.73 25.45
N VAL A 928 18.03 -41.00 24.25
CA VAL A 928 19.27 -41.79 24.07
C VAL A 928 20.48 -41.19 24.80
N GLY A 929 20.51 -39.88 25.08
CA GLY A 929 21.53 -39.23 25.92
C GLY A 929 21.39 -39.44 27.44
N GLY A 930 20.33 -40.13 27.89
CA GLY A 930 19.93 -40.23 29.30
C GLY A 930 19.25 -38.97 29.85
N GLU A 931 19.16 -37.92 29.03
CA GLU A 931 18.55 -36.65 29.37
C GLU A 931 17.02 -36.74 29.40
N THR A 932 16.40 -35.85 30.16
CA THR A 932 14.95 -35.63 30.24
C THR A 932 14.58 -34.30 29.59
N ALA A 933 13.29 -34.07 29.37
CA ALA A 933 12.81 -32.77 28.94
C ALA A 933 13.26 -31.62 29.88
N LEU A 934 13.33 -31.86 31.19
CA LEU A 934 13.81 -30.85 32.15
C LEU A 934 15.29 -30.54 31.94
N LEU A 935 16.13 -31.56 31.73
CA LEU A 935 17.55 -31.37 31.40
C LEU A 935 17.71 -30.55 30.11
N ALA A 936 16.93 -30.87 29.07
CA ALA A 936 16.94 -30.15 27.80
C ALA A 936 16.48 -28.68 27.95
N ALA A 937 15.40 -28.41 28.70
CA ALA A 937 14.94 -27.06 28.99
C ALA A 937 15.99 -26.24 29.75
N CYS A 938 16.70 -26.88 30.69
CA CYS A 938 17.73 -26.23 31.48
C CYS A 938 19.01 -25.95 30.69
N GLN A 939 19.36 -26.82 29.74
CA GLN A 939 20.43 -26.59 28.79
C GLN A 939 20.12 -25.42 27.84
N GLY A 940 18.87 -25.28 27.40
CA GLY A 940 18.40 -24.15 26.58
C GLY A 940 18.11 -22.86 27.36
N GLY A 941 18.12 -22.90 28.69
CA GLY A 941 17.84 -21.74 29.55
C GLY A 941 16.36 -21.33 29.63
N HIS A 942 15.43 -22.24 29.33
CA HIS A 942 14.00 -21.94 29.21
C HIS A 942 13.26 -22.08 30.55
N VAL A 943 13.20 -20.98 31.32
CA VAL A 943 12.61 -20.92 32.67
C VAL A 943 11.15 -21.38 32.71
N GLU A 944 10.30 -20.87 31.83
CA GLU A 944 8.86 -21.19 31.87
C GLU A 944 8.55 -22.63 31.43
N VAL A 945 9.32 -23.17 30.49
CA VAL A 945 9.25 -24.60 30.15
C VAL A 945 9.66 -25.46 31.36
N ALA A 946 10.78 -25.12 32.02
CA ALA A 946 11.24 -25.86 33.19
C ALA A 946 10.22 -25.79 34.34
N ARG A 947 9.56 -24.64 34.53
CA ARG A 947 8.48 -24.48 35.51
C ARG A 947 7.32 -25.41 35.21
N LEU A 948 6.83 -25.42 33.97
CA LEU A 948 5.76 -26.32 33.54
C LEU A 948 6.15 -27.79 33.77
N LEU A 949 7.37 -28.20 33.40
CA LEU A 949 7.83 -29.57 33.60
C LEU A 949 7.84 -29.96 35.09
N VAL A 950 8.33 -29.07 35.97
CA VAL A 950 8.30 -29.28 37.43
C VAL A 950 6.88 -29.37 37.97
N ASP A 951 5.99 -28.46 37.53
CA ASP A 951 4.57 -28.44 37.95
C ASP A 951 3.85 -29.74 37.57
N PHE A 952 4.25 -30.37 36.45
CA PHE A 952 3.76 -31.67 35.99
C PHE A 952 4.54 -32.87 36.56
N GLY A 953 5.43 -32.66 37.54
CA GLY A 953 6.08 -33.73 38.29
C GLY A 953 7.40 -34.24 37.71
N ALA A 954 8.14 -33.39 36.98
CA ALA A 954 9.51 -33.71 36.57
C ALA A 954 10.41 -33.99 37.79
N ALA A 955 11.15 -35.09 37.75
CA ALA A 955 12.12 -35.42 38.78
C ALA A 955 13.38 -34.55 38.61
N VAL A 956 13.55 -33.60 39.53
CA VAL A 956 14.53 -32.50 39.45
C VAL A 956 15.99 -32.98 39.47
N ASP A 957 16.29 -34.08 40.16
CA ASP A 957 17.65 -34.62 40.34
C ASP A 957 18.00 -35.75 39.35
N MET A 958 17.22 -35.93 38.28
CA MET A 958 17.59 -36.88 37.23
C MET A 958 18.85 -36.41 36.49
N THR A 959 19.71 -37.38 36.16
CA THR A 959 21.00 -37.14 35.51
C THR A 959 21.06 -37.63 34.07
N SER A 960 21.83 -36.93 33.24
CA SER A 960 22.26 -37.40 31.92
C SER A 960 23.19 -38.61 32.02
N LYS A 961 23.59 -39.20 30.89
CA LYS A 961 24.59 -40.28 30.85
C LYS A 961 25.95 -39.93 31.45
N THR A 962 26.30 -38.64 31.54
CA THR A 962 27.55 -38.15 32.11
C THR A 962 27.40 -37.70 33.57
N GLY A 963 26.25 -37.97 34.19
CA GLY A 963 25.96 -37.57 35.56
C GLY A 963 25.53 -36.12 35.73
N CYS A 964 25.30 -35.35 34.66
CA CYS A 964 24.91 -33.94 34.77
C CYS A 964 23.44 -33.77 35.17
N THR A 965 23.16 -32.93 36.17
CA THR A 965 21.79 -32.56 36.62
C THR A 965 21.28 -31.28 35.95
N SER A 966 19.97 -31.03 36.03
CA SER A 966 19.36 -29.79 35.53
C SER A 966 19.94 -28.55 36.21
N LEU A 967 20.27 -28.66 37.50
CA LEU A 967 20.92 -27.59 38.26
C LEU A 967 22.33 -27.29 37.74
N MET A 968 23.09 -28.30 37.33
CA MET A 968 24.41 -28.10 36.73
C MET A 968 24.33 -27.40 35.38
N PHE A 969 23.39 -27.78 34.50
CA PHE A 969 23.20 -27.10 33.22
C PHE A 969 22.73 -25.65 33.40
N ALA A 970 21.76 -25.41 34.29
CA ALA A 970 21.29 -24.07 34.63
C ALA A 970 22.43 -23.18 35.19
N ALA A 971 23.26 -23.76 36.07
CA ALA A 971 24.40 -23.09 36.66
C ALA A 971 25.52 -22.80 35.65
N GLN A 972 25.80 -23.76 34.76
CA GLN A 972 26.78 -23.61 33.68
C GLN A 972 26.38 -22.53 32.67
N GLY A 973 25.08 -22.38 32.39
CA GLY A 973 24.53 -21.36 31.49
C GLY A 973 24.26 -19.99 32.14
N GLY A 974 24.43 -19.87 33.46
CA GLY A 974 24.24 -18.62 34.18
C GLY A 974 22.78 -18.20 34.37
N HIS A 975 21.84 -19.13 34.20
CA HIS A 975 20.40 -18.86 34.25
C HIS A 975 19.91 -18.77 35.71
N ILE A 976 20.11 -17.62 36.35
CA ILE A 976 19.84 -17.44 37.79
C ILE A 976 18.39 -17.76 38.20
N GLU A 977 17.40 -17.37 37.40
CA GLU A 977 15.99 -17.66 37.66
C GLU A 977 15.68 -19.16 37.58
N LEU A 978 16.35 -19.87 36.65
CA LEU A 978 16.24 -21.31 36.48
C LEU A 978 16.90 -22.04 37.65
N VAL A 979 18.08 -21.57 38.09
CA VAL A 979 18.76 -22.07 39.29
C VAL A 979 17.86 -21.88 40.52
N GLN A 980 17.26 -20.71 40.69
CA GLN A 980 16.34 -20.44 41.78
C GLN A 980 15.13 -21.38 41.76
N LEU A 981 14.48 -21.52 40.59
CA LEU A 981 13.35 -22.44 40.38
C LEU A 981 13.70 -23.88 40.79
N LEU A 982 14.83 -24.40 40.30
CA LEU A 982 15.26 -25.77 40.59
C LEU A 982 15.54 -25.97 42.08
N LEU A 983 16.19 -25.01 42.75
CA LEU A 983 16.48 -25.07 44.18
C LEU A 983 15.21 -25.02 45.03
N ASP A 984 14.26 -24.15 44.67
CA ASP A 984 12.97 -24.08 45.36
C ASP A 984 12.12 -25.34 45.12
N SER A 985 12.39 -26.05 44.03
CA SER A 985 11.79 -27.35 43.68
C SER A 985 12.53 -28.55 44.28
N GLY A 986 13.54 -28.32 45.13
CA GLY A 986 14.24 -29.36 45.88
C GLY A 986 15.47 -29.95 45.19
N ALA A 987 16.07 -29.28 44.21
CA ALA A 987 17.31 -29.74 43.58
C ALA A 987 18.45 -29.88 44.60
N SER A 988 19.16 -31.01 44.53
CA SER A 988 20.29 -31.29 45.40
C SER A 988 21.54 -30.50 44.96
N VAL A 989 21.97 -29.53 45.77
CA VAL A 989 23.12 -28.65 45.50
C VAL A 989 24.47 -29.36 45.41
N GLY A 990 24.62 -30.50 46.07
CA GLY A 990 25.89 -31.21 46.25
C GLY A 990 26.11 -32.41 45.32
N LEU A 991 25.23 -32.65 44.34
CA LEU A 991 25.44 -33.74 43.37
C LEU A 991 26.66 -33.43 42.49
N GLU A 992 27.38 -34.49 42.12
CA GLU A 992 28.55 -34.43 41.23
C GLU A 992 28.27 -35.24 39.96
N ASN A 993 28.75 -34.75 38.83
CA ASN A 993 28.78 -35.52 37.58
C ASN A 993 29.97 -36.50 37.56
N ASP A 994 30.10 -37.28 36.49
CA ASP A 994 31.17 -38.30 36.36
C ASP A 994 32.60 -37.70 36.37
N ALA A 995 32.73 -36.40 36.12
CA ALA A 995 33.99 -35.67 36.17
C ALA A 995 34.22 -34.94 37.52
N GLY A 996 33.35 -35.14 38.51
CA GLY A 996 33.45 -34.53 39.83
C GLY A 996 32.96 -33.08 39.91
N PHE A 997 32.29 -32.55 38.87
CA PHE A 997 31.75 -31.19 38.90
C PHE A 997 30.39 -31.14 39.58
N THR A 998 30.26 -30.24 40.56
CA THR A 998 28.98 -29.77 41.14
C THR A 998 28.44 -28.55 40.40
N ALA A 999 27.17 -28.18 40.63
CA ALA A 999 26.59 -26.95 40.08
C ALA A 999 27.41 -25.69 40.43
N LEU A 1000 27.98 -25.63 41.64
CA LEU A 1000 28.86 -24.53 42.07
C LEU A 1000 30.14 -24.48 41.23
N SER A 1001 30.76 -25.63 40.98
CA SER A 1001 31.97 -25.70 40.15
C SER A 1001 31.69 -25.34 38.69
N SER A 1002 30.52 -25.72 38.15
CA SER A 1002 30.06 -25.35 36.81
C SER A 1002 29.81 -23.85 36.66
N ALA A 1003 29.12 -23.21 37.62
CA ALA A 1003 28.94 -21.75 37.64
C ALA A 1003 30.26 -20.99 37.80
N SER A 1004 31.19 -21.56 38.57
CA SER A 1004 32.54 -20.99 38.74
C SER A 1004 33.35 -21.08 37.47
N LEU A 1005 33.34 -22.24 36.78
CA LEU A 1005 34.00 -22.41 35.48
C LEU A 1005 33.56 -21.33 34.48
N SER A 1006 32.27 -21.04 34.42
CA SER A 1006 31.68 -20.03 33.52
C SER A 1006 31.70 -18.59 34.07
N ASN A 1007 32.25 -18.35 35.28
CA ASN A 1007 32.35 -17.05 35.95
C ASN A 1007 31.00 -16.34 36.22
N PHE A 1008 29.94 -17.09 36.53
CA PHE A 1008 28.62 -16.52 36.85
C PHE A 1008 28.48 -16.18 38.33
N VAL A 1009 29.04 -15.03 38.72
CA VAL A 1009 29.13 -14.58 40.13
C VAL A 1009 27.79 -14.65 40.87
N SER A 1010 26.70 -14.13 40.29
CA SER A 1010 25.40 -14.11 40.97
C SER A 1010 24.80 -15.51 41.17
N VAL A 1011 25.11 -16.46 40.28
CA VAL A 1011 24.72 -17.87 40.45
C VAL A 1011 25.58 -18.53 41.53
N VAL A 1012 26.88 -18.23 41.57
CA VAL A 1012 27.79 -18.69 42.62
C VAL A 1012 27.34 -18.19 43.99
N GLU A 1013 26.99 -16.91 44.11
CA GLU A 1013 26.43 -16.32 45.34
C GLU A 1013 25.17 -17.08 45.79
N LEU A 1014 24.20 -17.27 44.89
CA LEU A 1014 22.96 -17.96 45.19
C LEU A 1014 23.19 -19.42 45.63
N LEU A 1015 24.07 -20.15 44.95
CA LEU A 1015 24.40 -21.53 45.32
C LEU A 1015 25.07 -21.62 46.69
N LEU A 1016 25.95 -20.68 47.04
CA LEU A 1016 26.58 -20.59 48.37
C LEU A 1016 25.55 -20.26 49.46
N GLU A 1017 24.62 -19.34 49.20
CA GLU A 1017 23.53 -19.02 50.12
C GLU A 1017 22.63 -20.24 50.41
N LYS A 1018 22.45 -21.10 49.40
CA LYS A 1018 21.66 -22.33 49.47
C LYS A 1018 22.47 -23.55 49.94
N GLY A 1019 23.68 -23.33 50.46
CA GLY A 1019 24.48 -24.33 51.17
C GLY A 1019 25.41 -25.19 50.29
N ALA A 1020 25.74 -24.75 49.07
CA ALA A 1020 26.74 -25.43 48.26
C ALA A 1020 28.14 -25.34 48.90
N GLU A 1021 28.82 -26.48 49.04
CA GLU A 1021 30.17 -26.55 49.59
C GLU A 1021 31.22 -26.13 48.54
N VAL A 1022 32.18 -25.29 48.96
CA VAL A 1022 33.27 -24.80 48.09
C VAL A 1022 34.26 -25.93 47.74
N GLU A 1023 34.37 -26.92 48.62
CA GLU A 1023 35.18 -28.13 48.45
C GLU A 1023 34.25 -29.29 48.08
N GLY A 1024 34.36 -29.82 46.86
CA GLY A 1024 33.54 -30.94 46.40
C GLY A 1024 34.00 -32.29 46.97
N PRO A 1025 33.09 -33.26 47.19
CA PRO A 1025 33.39 -34.59 47.73
C PRO A 1025 34.48 -35.38 46.99
N GLN A 1026 34.63 -35.22 45.68
CA GLN A 1026 35.65 -35.90 44.86
C GLN A 1026 36.89 -35.05 44.51
N GLY A 1027 37.02 -33.83 45.06
CA GLY A 1027 38.25 -33.04 45.02
C GLY A 1027 38.41 -32.03 43.86
N VAL A 1028 37.41 -31.87 42.98
CA VAL A 1028 37.35 -30.70 42.08
C VAL A 1028 36.67 -29.55 42.82
N ALA A 1029 37.47 -28.75 43.53
CA ALA A 1029 36.96 -27.61 44.29
C ALA A 1029 36.59 -26.45 43.36
N ALA A 1030 35.43 -25.80 43.58
CA ALA A 1030 35.07 -24.56 42.88
C ALA A 1030 36.14 -23.48 43.05
N LEU A 1031 36.83 -23.50 44.20
CA LEU A 1031 38.02 -22.69 44.49
C LEU A 1031 39.20 -23.00 43.56
N ALA A 1032 39.46 -24.26 43.24
CA ALA A 1032 40.54 -24.65 42.35
C ALA A 1032 40.28 -24.16 40.92
N VAL A 1033 39.04 -24.29 40.43
CA VAL A 1033 38.61 -23.78 39.13
C VAL A 1033 38.76 -22.25 39.04
N ALA A 1034 38.30 -21.51 40.06
CA ALA A 1034 38.42 -20.06 40.10
C ALA A 1034 39.89 -19.58 40.18
N CYS A 1035 40.76 -20.34 40.86
CA CYS A 1035 42.21 -20.10 40.91
C CYS A 1035 42.88 -20.32 39.57
N GLU A 1036 42.59 -21.44 38.89
CA GLU A 1036 43.19 -21.79 37.59
C GLU A 1036 42.81 -20.77 36.49
N LEU A 1037 41.57 -20.25 36.53
CA LEU A 1037 41.05 -19.30 35.56
C LEU A 1037 41.27 -17.82 35.94
N GLY A 1038 41.90 -17.54 37.10
CA GLY A 1038 42.22 -16.17 37.52
C GLY A 1038 41.01 -15.28 37.87
N GLN A 1039 39.91 -15.88 38.33
CA GLN A 1039 38.63 -15.19 38.56
C GLN A 1039 38.60 -14.50 39.94
N TRP A 1040 39.18 -13.30 40.02
CA TRP A 1040 39.42 -12.59 41.29
C TRP A 1040 38.17 -12.33 42.15
N MET A 1041 37.02 -12.00 41.54
CA MET A 1041 35.76 -11.76 42.26
C MET A 1041 35.27 -13.02 42.99
N LEU A 1042 35.36 -14.18 42.34
CA LEU A 1042 34.97 -15.45 42.97
C LEU A 1042 35.92 -15.83 44.10
N LEU A 1043 37.22 -15.56 43.96
CA LEU A 1043 38.20 -15.78 45.04
C LEU A 1043 37.91 -14.91 46.26
N GLU A 1044 37.53 -13.64 46.06
CA GLU A 1044 37.11 -12.75 47.14
C GLU A 1044 35.82 -13.24 47.81
N LEU A 1045 34.84 -13.67 47.01
CA LEU A 1045 33.57 -14.20 47.49
C LEU A 1045 33.77 -15.49 48.33
N PHE A 1046 34.52 -16.47 47.81
CA PHE A 1046 34.84 -17.69 48.54
C PHE A 1046 35.60 -17.40 49.84
N SER A 1047 36.53 -16.43 49.83
CA SER A 1047 37.25 -16.02 51.05
C SER A 1047 36.32 -15.43 52.11
N THR A 1048 35.27 -14.72 51.69
CA THR A 1048 34.28 -14.09 52.57
C THR A 1048 33.37 -15.13 53.21
N VAL A 1049 32.92 -16.12 52.44
CA VAL A 1049 32.12 -17.24 52.95
C VAL A 1049 32.92 -18.12 53.92
N ALA A 1050 34.19 -18.44 53.59
CA ALA A 1050 35.07 -19.21 54.47
C ALA A 1050 35.38 -18.52 55.82
N ARG A 1051 35.32 -17.18 55.87
CA ARG A 1051 35.44 -16.42 57.13
C ARG A 1051 34.17 -16.45 57.97
N ARG A 1052 33.00 -16.57 57.33
CA ARG A 1052 31.69 -16.67 58.02
C ARG A 1052 31.42 -18.05 58.60
N SER A 1053 31.94 -19.14 58.01
CA SER A 1053 31.74 -20.51 58.49
C SER A 1053 32.67 -20.95 59.65
N LYS A 1054 33.71 -20.15 59.96
CA LYS A 1054 34.64 -20.38 61.09
C LYS A 1054 34.29 -19.60 62.37
N ILE A 1055 33.15 -18.92 62.40
CA ILE A 1055 32.54 -18.25 63.56
C ILE A 1055 31.34 -19.09 63.98
#